data_AF-A0A9J6BY24-F1
#
_entry.id   AF-A0A9J6BY24-F1
#
_cell.length_a   1.000
_cell.length_b   1.000
_cell.length_c   1.000
_cell.angle_alpha   90.00
_cell.angle_beta   90.00
_cell.angle_gamma   90.00
#
_symmetry.space_group_name_H-M   'P 1'
#
loop_
_entity.id
_entity.type
_entity.pdbx_description
1 polymer ?
#
loop_
_entity_poly.entity_id
_entity_poly.type
_entity_poly.pdbx_seq_one_letter_code
_entity_poly.pdbx_strand_id
1 'polypeptide(L)'
;MIVYNLGYANPAQNEISRGRKIEYSTIRTDIGPANRFLAQTKPPLAGPYAFSRIPKPRWDHPRIYLKHGIENTWLFMNSFSTGLEGRTTISKKVPDTITSWIITGFAVDPVNGLGLTRQSSKFNVFQPFFVSLDLPYSIKRGEVVAIPIVVFNYMENDQKAEVTLSNDEKEFEFAEIDDEENNIDRVKREVETQRKKNVIVKSNSGTSLSFMIRALKAGKITIKVTANSQVAGDTIERKLIVVPEGITQYMNKAIFIDLRNGNQVKTNLTIDIPKNAIPDSTFIEASVIGDVLGPSLENIDKLIKLPYGCGEQNMLNFVPNIVVLDYLTNLNKLNPDIEAKTKKYMESGYQRELSYKHDDGSYSAFGKNDKKGSTWLTAFVAKSFNQASKYILIDKNTIKQALDFLASVQTTDGSFPEVGNVFHKDMQGGSSKGIALTAYTLITFLENKEFVDQYRNIVNKALDYIVRNFNKLDDNYSLSIASYALQLARHGSKDSFLAKLDSKAESKDKMKHWAKQIPESDEKSPWNDKPNAVNIEMTAYALQAFVIAGLESDAIPIMKWLITQRNENGGFQSTQDTVVGLQALSQLASRIYSPNNNVQINLEYSEGTAAHMGVNPGNTMILQKYDLPTSVREVNITANGRGVAILQISYRYNMNVTGAWPRFVLDPQVNRISTKDFLQLTVCTSFVPDNFTEKSNMAVMEVSFPSGYTFDTDTIPFLRDTQKVKKVETKEGDTVVVVYFDDLEQKELCPVFQAYLTHKVANQKPAPVVIYDYYDSSRRATQFYRARRSTLCDICEGDDCTEACKVQAQKRISERSEKDTSSDSQINSKDHSSQLSSPITIFIIIAITKFFMRV
;
A
#
# COMPACT_ATOMS: atom_id res chain seq x y z
N MET A 1 0.37 -15.46 32.17
CA MET A 1 1.28 -15.02 33.24
C MET A 1 2.55 -15.87 33.15
N ILE A 2 3.58 -15.37 32.48
CA ILE A 2 4.90 -16.02 32.39
C ILE A 2 5.92 -14.91 32.58
N VAL A 3 6.71 -15.00 33.65
CA VAL A 3 7.73 -14.03 34.03
C VAL A 3 9.08 -14.65 33.77
N TYR A 4 9.86 -14.08 32.85
CA TYR A 4 11.30 -14.31 32.78
C TYR A 4 11.99 -13.19 33.53
N ASN A 5 12.66 -13.52 34.62
CA ASN A 5 13.54 -12.59 35.33
C ASN A 5 14.95 -13.20 35.35
N LEU A 6 15.86 -12.61 34.56
CA LEU A 6 17.27 -13.00 34.47
C LEU A 6 18.10 -12.04 35.32
N GLY A 7 18.45 -12.46 36.54
CA GLY A 7 19.38 -11.76 37.41
C GLY A 7 20.71 -12.49 37.53
N TYR A 8 21.77 -11.94 36.94
CA TYR A 8 23.15 -12.38 37.19
C TYR A 8 23.67 -11.81 38.51
N ALA A 9 24.30 -12.64 39.35
CA ALA A 9 25.20 -12.19 40.41
C ALA A 9 26.28 -13.25 40.70
N ASN A 10 27.53 -12.81 40.85
CA ASN A 10 28.71 -13.63 41.14
C ASN A 10 28.92 -13.78 42.67
N PRO A 11 29.78 -14.68 43.18
CA PRO A 11 29.72 -15.18 44.55
C PRO A 11 30.58 -14.44 45.58
N ALA A 12 30.13 -14.41 46.85
CA ALA A 12 30.99 -14.28 48.03
C ALA A 12 30.33 -14.82 49.33
N GLN A 13 31.02 -15.79 49.95
CA GLN A 13 31.20 -16.08 51.39
C GLN A 13 30.03 -16.04 52.43
N ASN A 14 29.78 -17.24 52.98
CA ASN A 14 29.75 -17.63 54.41
C ASN A 14 28.64 -17.23 55.44
N GLU A 15 28.40 -18.24 56.29
CA GLU A 15 27.93 -18.22 57.70
C GLU A 15 26.43 -18.16 58.10
N ILE A 16 25.84 -19.37 58.17
CA ILE A 16 25.23 -19.98 59.37
C ILE A 16 24.43 -19.08 60.34
N SER A 17 23.11 -19.28 60.40
CA SER A 17 22.40 -19.60 61.67
C SER A 17 20.96 -20.10 61.42
N ARG A 18 20.34 -20.72 62.44
CA ARG A 18 19.15 -21.60 62.32
C ARG A 18 17.82 -20.86 62.55
N GLY A 19 16.79 -21.19 61.76
CA GLY A 19 15.39 -20.87 62.07
C GLY A 19 14.41 -21.68 61.21
N ARG A 20 13.72 -22.68 61.77
CA ARG A 20 12.77 -23.54 61.04
C ARG A 20 11.47 -22.79 60.68
N LYS A 21 11.02 -22.93 59.42
CA LYS A 21 9.59 -23.13 59.08
C LYS A 21 9.47 -23.95 57.79
N ILE A 22 8.29 -24.53 57.60
CA ILE A 22 8.03 -25.70 56.74
C ILE A 22 7.61 -25.25 55.34
N GLU A 23 8.17 -25.87 54.29
CA GLU A 23 7.54 -25.86 52.96
C GLU A 23 7.96 -27.08 52.11
N TYR A 24 7.25 -27.28 50.99
CA TYR A 24 7.02 -28.61 50.41
C TYR A 24 8.17 -29.17 49.54
N SER A 25 8.28 -30.49 49.56
CA SER A 25 9.22 -31.29 48.76
C SER A 25 8.96 -31.18 47.26
N THR A 26 9.86 -30.55 46.51
CA THR A 26 10.00 -30.76 45.06
C THR A 26 11.02 -31.88 44.80
N ILE A 27 10.51 -33.02 44.32
CA ILE A 27 11.33 -34.13 43.87
C ILE A 27 12.12 -33.67 42.63
N ARG A 28 13.45 -33.58 42.75
CA ARG A 28 14.32 -33.38 41.58
C ARG A 28 14.33 -34.66 40.75
N THR A 29 14.13 -34.52 39.44
CA THR A 29 14.40 -35.61 38.50
C THR A 29 15.90 -35.85 38.41
N ASP A 30 16.29 -37.13 38.49
CA ASP A 30 17.67 -37.57 38.34
C ASP A 30 18.12 -37.37 36.89
N ILE A 31 19.12 -36.50 36.68
CA ILE A 31 19.74 -36.30 35.37
C ILE A 31 20.96 -37.20 35.33
N GLY A 32 20.80 -38.36 34.69
CA GLY A 32 21.87 -39.32 34.47
C GLY A 32 23.11 -38.72 33.78
N PRO A 33 24.27 -39.40 33.86
CA PRO A 33 25.56 -38.81 33.51
C PRO A 33 25.62 -38.32 32.05
N ALA A 34 26.20 -37.13 31.88
CA ALA A 34 26.27 -36.45 30.59
C ALA A 34 27.10 -37.23 29.56
N ASN A 35 26.44 -37.73 28.52
CA ASN A 35 27.09 -38.46 27.44
C ASN A 35 27.79 -37.48 26.49
N ARG A 36 29.13 -37.41 26.53
CA ARG A 36 29.92 -36.48 25.71
C ARG A 36 30.02 -36.98 24.27
N PHE A 37 29.19 -36.43 23.38
CA PHE A 37 29.35 -36.66 21.94
C PHE A 37 30.58 -35.92 21.41
N LEU A 38 31.67 -36.65 21.14
CA LEU A 38 32.86 -36.13 20.47
C LEU A 38 32.59 -35.99 18.96
N ALA A 39 32.22 -34.78 18.53
CA ALA A 39 32.14 -34.47 17.11
C ALA A 39 33.54 -34.52 16.48
N GLN A 40 33.83 -35.58 15.71
CA GLN A 40 35.04 -35.67 14.88
C GLN A 40 34.89 -34.82 13.61
N THR A 41 34.98 -33.50 13.76
CA THR A 41 35.23 -32.59 12.63
C THR A 41 36.37 -31.65 13.01
N LYS A 42 37.54 -31.84 12.38
CA LYS A 42 38.66 -30.88 12.49
C LYS A 42 38.21 -29.53 11.92
N PRO A 43 38.58 -28.39 12.55
CA PRO A 43 38.37 -27.09 11.92
C PRO A 43 39.16 -27.03 10.59
N PRO A 44 38.58 -26.48 9.52
CA PRO A 44 39.26 -26.39 8.23
C PRO A 44 40.45 -25.44 8.33
N LEU A 45 41.63 -25.94 7.96
CA LEU A 45 42.85 -25.14 7.83
C LEU A 45 42.67 -24.07 6.75
N ALA A 46 43.31 -22.91 6.94
CA ALA A 46 43.23 -21.78 6.03
C ALA A 46 43.86 -22.11 4.66
N GLY A 47 43.02 -22.49 3.70
CA GLY A 47 43.33 -22.50 2.27
C GLY A 47 42.75 -21.27 1.55
N PRO A 48 43.21 -20.94 0.33
CA PRO A 48 42.81 -19.72 -0.41
C PRO A 48 41.34 -19.70 -0.88
N TYR A 49 40.54 -20.68 -0.49
CA TYR A 49 39.10 -20.82 -0.81
C TYR A 49 38.22 -20.89 0.44
N ALA A 50 38.66 -20.30 1.56
CA ALA A 50 37.81 -20.10 2.74
C ALA A 50 36.63 -19.17 2.40
N PHE A 51 35.39 -19.65 2.56
CA PHE A 51 34.17 -18.98 2.11
C PHE A 51 33.81 -17.73 2.94
N SER A 52 34.48 -16.62 2.69
CA SER A 52 34.13 -15.29 3.22
C SER A 52 33.41 -14.40 2.18
N ARG A 53 32.50 -15.01 1.40
CA ARG A 53 31.47 -14.31 0.63
C ARG A 53 30.21 -15.18 0.65
N ILE A 54 29.13 -14.68 1.23
CA ILE A 54 27.80 -15.14 0.83
C ILE A 54 27.71 -14.82 -0.67
N PRO A 55 27.49 -15.81 -1.56
CA PRO A 55 27.32 -15.51 -2.97
C PRO A 55 26.13 -14.57 -3.15
N LYS A 56 26.20 -13.64 -4.12
CA LYS A 56 24.97 -13.03 -4.64
C LYS A 56 24.00 -14.18 -4.96
N PRO A 57 22.69 -14.07 -4.62
CA PRO A 57 21.75 -15.15 -4.82
C PRO A 57 21.82 -15.61 -6.27
N ARG A 58 22.22 -16.88 -6.44
CA ARG A 58 22.30 -17.53 -7.74
C ARG A 58 20.87 -17.91 -8.12
N TRP A 59 20.37 -17.30 -9.19
CA TRP A 59 18.99 -17.42 -9.67
C TRP A 59 18.67 -18.81 -10.27
N ASP A 60 19.65 -19.73 -10.26
CA ASP A 60 19.63 -21.09 -10.78
C ASP A 60 18.95 -22.14 -9.87
N HIS A 61 18.40 -21.74 -8.71
CA HIS A 61 17.50 -22.59 -7.92
C HIS A 61 16.02 -22.24 -8.18
N PRO A 62 15.18 -23.20 -8.60
CA PRO A 62 13.76 -22.94 -8.85
C PRO A 62 13.07 -22.52 -7.54
N ARG A 63 12.28 -21.45 -7.61
CA ARG A 63 11.41 -21.05 -6.50
C ARG A 63 10.43 -22.19 -6.22
N ILE A 64 10.46 -22.71 -5.00
CA ILE A 64 9.53 -23.76 -4.56
C ILE A 64 8.20 -23.09 -4.23
N TYR A 65 7.37 -22.91 -5.26
CA TYR A 65 5.99 -22.47 -5.08
C TYR A 65 5.12 -23.64 -4.58
N LEU A 66 4.30 -23.38 -3.56
CA LEU A 66 3.19 -24.27 -3.21
C LEU A 66 2.18 -24.26 -4.37
N LYS A 67 2.14 -25.35 -5.15
CA LYS A 67 1.20 -25.50 -6.29
C LYS A 67 -0.28 -25.56 -5.88
N HIS A 68 -0.56 -25.74 -4.59
CA HIS A 68 -1.90 -25.76 -4.03
C HIS A 68 -1.97 -24.74 -2.89
N GLY A 69 -2.97 -23.86 -2.94
CA GLY A 69 -3.36 -23.08 -1.78
C GLY A 69 -3.82 -24.02 -0.67
N ILE A 70 -3.34 -23.81 0.55
CA ILE A 70 -3.82 -24.54 1.72
C ILE A 70 -5.04 -23.79 2.24
N GLU A 71 -6.20 -24.45 2.20
CA GLU A 71 -7.45 -23.88 2.68
C GLU A 71 -7.40 -23.52 4.18
N ASN A 72 -8.07 -22.43 4.54
CA ASN A 72 -8.08 -21.95 5.92
C ASN A 72 -8.78 -22.96 6.86
N THR A 73 -8.25 -23.12 8.06
CA THR A 73 -8.89 -23.94 9.11
C THR A 73 -10.19 -23.27 9.58
N TRP A 74 -11.33 -23.89 9.29
CA TRP A 74 -12.65 -23.32 9.59
C TRP A 74 -13.19 -23.68 10.99
N LEU A 75 -12.72 -24.78 11.58
CA LEU A 75 -13.18 -25.28 12.87
C LEU A 75 -12.05 -25.28 13.90
N PHE A 76 -11.85 -24.13 14.56
CA PHE A 76 -10.94 -24.00 15.69
C PHE A 76 -11.71 -23.43 16.89
N MET A 77 -12.13 -24.31 17.80
CA MET A 77 -13.03 -23.96 18.91
C MET A 77 -12.38 -24.28 20.26
N ASN A 78 -12.20 -23.26 21.08
CA ASN A 78 -11.72 -23.40 22.45
C ASN A 78 -12.91 -23.47 23.43
N SER A 79 -12.80 -24.34 24.43
CA SER A 79 -13.74 -24.56 25.53
C SER A 79 -15.13 -25.14 25.18
N PHE A 80 -15.29 -26.43 25.49
CA PHE A 80 -16.57 -27.02 25.90
C PHE A 80 -16.28 -27.88 27.12
N SER A 81 -17.03 -27.72 28.21
CA SER A 81 -17.12 -28.81 29.19
C SER A 81 -18.01 -29.87 28.57
N THR A 82 -17.48 -31.06 28.32
CA THR A 82 -18.33 -32.25 28.34
C THR A 82 -19.01 -32.27 29.70
N GLY A 83 -20.33 -32.44 29.74
CA GLY A 83 -21.07 -32.50 31.00
C GLY A 83 -20.71 -33.74 31.81
N LEU A 84 -21.45 -34.00 32.89
CA LEU A 84 -21.27 -35.18 33.74
C LEU A 84 -21.31 -36.52 32.96
N GLU A 85 -21.94 -36.54 31.78
CA GLU A 85 -22.03 -37.70 30.88
C GLU A 85 -20.80 -37.90 29.96
N GLY A 86 -19.81 -37.00 29.98
CA GLY A 86 -18.59 -37.13 29.18
C GLY A 86 -18.80 -36.99 27.65
N ARG A 87 -19.97 -36.55 27.20
CA ARG A 87 -20.34 -36.39 25.79
C ARG A 87 -20.75 -34.97 25.45
N THR A 88 -20.55 -34.57 24.20
CA THR A 88 -21.05 -33.33 23.61
C THR A 88 -21.22 -33.50 22.11
N THR A 89 -22.18 -32.80 21.51
CA THR A 89 -22.48 -32.87 20.08
C THR A 89 -22.40 -31.47 19.49
N ILE A 90 -21.58 -31.29 18.46
CA ILE A 90 -21.38 -30.01 17.78
C ILE A 90 -21.98 -30.10 16.38
N SER A 91 -22.98 -29.25 16.09
CA SER A 91 -23.52 -29.08 14.74
C SER A 91 -23.01 -27.78 14.13
N LYS A 92 -22.44 -27.86 12.93
CA LYS A 92 -21.97 -26.73 12.12
C LYS A 92 -22.17 -27.04 10.64
N LYS A 93 -22.52 -26.02 9.85
CA LYS A 93 -22.45 -26.12 8.38
C LYS A 93 -20.96 -26.22 7.99
N VAL A 94 -20.63 -27.19 7.16
CA VAL A 94 -19.29 -27.31 6.55
C VAL A 94 -19.09 -26.19 5.52
N PRO A 95 -17.84 -25.74 5.25
CA PRO A 95 -17.58 -24.82 4.16
C PRO A 95 -17.98 -25.42 2.82
N ASP A 96 -18.48 -24.58 1.91
CA ASP A 96 -18.90 -24.99 0.55
C ASP A 96 -17.69 -25.26 -0.38
N THR A 97 -16.45 -25.17 0.13
CA THR A 97 -15.21 -25.49 -0.58
C THR A 97 -15.10 -26.97 -0.92
N ILE A 98 -14.89 -27.28 -2.21
CA ILE A 98 -14.67 -28.65 -2.70
C ILE A 98 -13.30 -29.14 -2.24
N THR A 99 -13.25 -29.84 -1.09
CA THR A 99 -12.02 -30.38 -0.52
C THR A 99 -12.27 -31.52 0.46
N SER A 100 -11.20 -32.24 0.79
CA SER A 100 -11.18 -33.22 1.88
C SER A 100 -10.78 -32.58 3.20
N TRP A 101 -11.75 -32.40 4.09
CA TRP A 101 -11.52 -31.91 5.44
C TRP A 101 -11.06 -33.02 6.38
N ILE A 102 -10.15 -32.68 7.30
CA ILE A 102 -9.63 -33.60 8.33
C ILE A 102 -9.95 -33.01 9.70
N ILE A 103 -10.78 -33.69 10.47
CA ILE A 103 -11.10 -33.31 11.86
C ILE A 103 -10.11 -34.01 12.79
N THR A 104 -9.50 -33.22 13.67
CA THR A 104 -8.70 -33.67 14.82
C THR A 104 -9.18 -32.93 16.07
N GLY A 105 -8.79 -33.43 17.24
CA GLY A 105 -9.14 -32.81 18.51
C GLY A 105 -8.19 -33.22 19.63
N PHE A 106 -8.26 -32.48 20.72
CA PHE A 106 -7.63 -32.81 21.99
C PHE A 106 -8.53 -32.40 23.13
N ALA A 107 -8.43 -33.11 24.25
CA ALA A 107 -9.13 -32.82 25.49
C ALA A 107 -8.11 -32.68 26.62
N VAL A 108 -8.41 -31.83 27.61
CA VAL A 108 -7.57 -31.67 28.80
C VAL A 108 -8.46 -31.89 30.02
N ASP A 109 -8.10 -32.85 30.84
CA ASP A 109 -8.81 -33.22 32.06
C ASP A 109 -7.88 -33.02 33.29
N PRO A 110 -8.35 -32.45 34.42
CA PRO A 110 -7.52 -32.22 35.60
C PRO A 110 -6.93 -33.48 36.25
N VAL A 111 -7.51 -34.66 36.02
CA VAL A 111 -7.06 -35.94 36.61
C VAL A 111 -6.28 -36.77 35.59
N ASN A 112 -6.77 -36.85 34.35
CA ASN A 112 -6.25 -37.72 33.30
C ASN A 112 -5.28 -37.01 32.33
N GLY A 113 -5.12 -35.68 32.44
CA GLY A 113 -4.19 -34.89 31.63
C GLY A 113 -4.67 -34.67 30.19
N LEU A 114 -3.73 -34.69 29.24
CA LEU A 114 -3.98 -34.43 27.83
C LEU A 114 -4.37 -35.71 27.07
N GLY A 115 -5.58 -35.75 26.51
CA GLY A 115 -6.01 -36.76 25.55
C GLY A 115 -5.98 -36.22 24.12
N LEU A 116 -5.43 -37.00 23.18
CA LEU A 116 -5.42 -36.69 21.74
C LEU A 116 -6.34 -37.66 20.98
N THR A 117 -7.00 -37.20 19.91
CA THR A 117 -7.75 -38.09 19.02
C THR A 117 -6.82 -39.12 18.37
N ARG A 118 -7.11 -40.42 18.54
CA ARG A 118 -6.25 -41.52 18.06
C ARG A 118 -6.19 -41.68 16.54
N GLN A 119 -7.27 -41.31 15.85
CA GLN A 119 -7.38 -41.36 14.39
C GLN A 119 -8.15 -40.12 13.92
N SER A 120 -7.63 -39.41 12.92
CA SER A 120 -8.30 -38.23 12.37
C SER A 120 -9.49 -38.65 11.49
N SER A 121 -10.60 -37.94 11.61
CA SER A 121 -11.79 -38.20 10.80
C SER A 121 -11.72 -37.36 9.51
N LYS A 122 -11.46 -38.02 8.37
CA LYS A 122 -11.49 -37.40 7.06
C LYS A 122 -12.89 -37.49 6.45
N PHE A 123 -13.42 -36.38 5.95
CA PHE A 123 -14.64 -36.35 5.15
C PHE A 123 -14.44 -35.49 3.89
N ASN A 124 -15.21 -35.76 2.85
CA ASN A 124 -15.09 -35.08 1.56
C ASN A 124 -16.30 -34.18 1.32
N VAL A 125 -16.07 -32.90 1.01
CA VAL A 125 -17.10 -32.00 0.48
C VAL A 125 -16.89 -31.95 -1.02
N PHE A 126 -17.88 -32.42 -1.78
CA PHE A 126 -17.76 -32.55 -3.23
C PHE A 126 -19.13 -32.49 -3.89
N GLN A 127 -19.22 -31.76 -5.00
CA GLN A 127 -20.39 -31.65 -5.85
C GLN A 127 -20.04 -32.27 -7.21
N PRO A 128 -20.79 -33.28 -7.71
CA PRO A 128 -20.40 -34.00 -8.92
C PRO A 128 -20.67 -33.25 -10.22
N PHE A 129 -21.56 -32.24 -10.20
CA PHE A 129 -21.84 -31.37 -11.34
C PHE A 129 -21.88 -29.93 -10.86
N PHE A 130 -20.97 -29.09 -11.34
CA PHE A 130 -20.83 -27.70 -10.91
C PHE A 130 -20.26 -26.81 -12.01
N VAL A 131 -20.46 -25.51 -11.88
CA VAL A 131 -19.95 -24.48 -12.79
C VAL A 131 -18.86 -23.64 -12.10
N SER A 132 -17.76 -23.43 -12.81
CA SER A 132 -16.67 -22.56 -12.40
C SER A 132 -16.61 -21.33 -13.30
N LEU A 133 -16.43 -20.16 -12.68
CA LEU A 133 -16.11 -18.90 -13.37
C LEU A 133 -14.69 -18.48 -13.04
N ASP A 134 -13.94 -18.13 -14.07
CA ASP A 134 -12.73 -17.33 -13.91
C ASP A 134 -13.03 -15.91 -14.41
N LEU A 135 -12.63 -14.90 -13.64
CA LEU A 135 -12.93 -13.50 -13.94
C LEU A 135 -11.63 -12.69 -13.85
N PRO A 136 -11.38 -11.78 -14.81
CA PRO A 136 -10.26 -10.87 -14.69
C PRO A 136 -10.48 -9.97 -13.47
N TYR A 137 -9.40 -9.56 -12.81
CA TYR A 137 -9.48 -8.68 -11.63
C TYR A 137 -10.32 -7.42 -11.92
N SER A 138 -10.14 -6.81 -13.10
CA SER A 138 -11.01 -5.76 -13.60
C SER A 138 -11.01 -5.67 -15.13
N ILE A 139 -12.03 -5.00 -15.68
CA ILE A 139 -12.11 -4.51 -17.06
C ILE A 139 -12.43 -3.02 -17.08
N LYS A 140 -12.26 -2.34 -18.22
CA LYS A 140 -12.69 -0.94 -18.39
C LYS A 140 -14.04 -0.85 -19.09
N ARG A 141 -14.81 0.18 -18.75
CA ARG A 141 -16.14 0.43 -19.35
C ARG A 141 -16.06 0.49 -20.89
N GLY A 142 -17.00 -0.18 -21.55
CA GLY A 142 -17.10 -0.24 -23.02
C GLY A 142 -16.14 -1.22 -23.71
N GLU A 143 -15.19 -1.83 -23.00
CA GLU A 143 -14.45 -3.01 -23.50
C GLU A 143 -15.37 -4.22 -23.58
N VAL A 144 -15.04 -5.18 -24.46
CA VAL A 144 -15.75 -6.47 -24.54
C VAL A 144 -14.86 -7.56 -23.98
N VAL A 145 -15.36 -8.31 -23.00
CA VAL A 145 -14.68 -9.46 -22.42
C VAL A 145 -15.44 -10.73 -22.74
N ALA A 146 -14.74 -11.78 -23.17
CA ALA A 146 -15.28 -13.13 -23.19
C ALA A 146 -15.11 -13.73 -21.79
N ILE A 147 -16.21 -13.87 -21.03
CA ILE A 147 -16.21 -14.47 -19.69
C ILE A 147 -15.99 -15.97 -19.83
N PRO A 148 -14.88 -16.55 -19.34
CA PRO A 148 -14.63 -17.98 -19.42
C PRO A 148 -15.42 -18.73 -18.33
N ILE A 149 -16.09 -19.80 -18.75
CA ILE A 149 -16.95 -20.63 -17.92
C ILE A 149 -16.53 -22.08 -18.15
N VAL A 150 -16.36 -22.86 -17.10
CA VAL A 150 -16.13 -24.32 -17.20
C VAL A 150 -17.22 -25.05 -16.43
N VAL A 151 -17.96 -25.91 -17.13
CA VAL A 151 -18.92 -26.82 -16.50
C VAL A 151 -18.25 -28.17 -16.31
N PHE A 152 -18.17 -28.64 -15.08
CA PHE A 152 -17.60 -29.94 -14.72
C PHE A 152 -18.68 -30.98 -14.52
N ASN A 153 -18.42 -32.19 -15.04
CA ASN A 153 -19.24 -33.37 -14.87
C ASN A 153 -18.37 -34.54 -14.39
N TYR A 154 -18.44 -34.85 -13.11
CA TYR A 154 -17.84 -36.02 -12.46
C TYR A 154 -18.86 -37.16 -12.25
N MET A 155 -19.95 -37.18 -13.03
CA MET A 155 -20.86 -38.32 -13.10
C MET A 155 -20.38 -39.34 -14.14
N GLU A 156 -20.85 -40.57 -14.01
CA GLU A 156 -20.52 -41.69 -14.93
C GLU A 156 -21.12 -41.50 -16.34
N ASN A 157 -22.14 -40.66 -16.50
CA ASN A 157 -22.84 -40.42 -17.75
C ASN A 157 -22.61 -39.01 -18.29
N ASP A 158 -22.49 -38.88 -19.61
CA ASP A 158 -22.44 -37.62 -20.33
C ASP A 158 -23.70 -36.78 -20.06
N GLN A 159 -23.52 -35.50 -19.72
CA GLN A 159 -24.63 -34.58 -19.42
C GLN A 159 -24.81 -33.56 -20.55
N LYS A 160 -26.07 -33.33 -20.92
CA LYS A 160 -26.47 -32.17 -21.73
C LYS A 160 -26.83 -31.04 -20.76
N ALA A 161 -26.04 -29.98 -20.76
CA ALA A 161 -26.22 -28.84 -19.88
C ALA A 161 -26.64 -27.59 -20.67
N GLU A 162 -27.72 -26.94 -20.24
CA GLU A 162 -28.07 -25.58 -20.64
C GLU A 162 -27.36 -24.62 -19.67
N VAL A 163 -26.48 -23.76 -20.20
CA VAL A 163 -25.78 -22.72 -19.44
C VAL A 163 -26.39 -21.37 -19.77
N THR A 164 -26.87 -20.67 -18.74
CA THR A 164 -27.51 -19.36 -18.84
C THR A 164 -26.67 -18.33 -18.09
N LEU A 165 -26.30 -17.22 -18.75
CA LEU A 165 -25.77 -16.02 -18.10
C LEU A 165 -26.93 -15.00 -17.96
N SER A 166 -27.24 -14.63 -16.71
CA SER A 166 -28.29 -13.68 -16.37
C SER A 166 -27.76 -12.24 -16.29
N ASN A 167 -28.60 -11.29 -16.69
CA ASN A 167 -28.37 -9.84 -16.72
C ASN A 167 -29.62 -9.11 -16.17
N ASP A 168 -30.11 -9.59 -15.02
CA ASP A 168 -31.38 -9.18 -14.41
C ASP A 168 -31.44 -7.65 -14.15
N GLU A 169 -30.29 -7.04 -13.81
CA GLU A 169 -30.13 -5.62 -13.49
C GLU A 169 -29.73 -4.72 -14.68
N LYS A 170 -29.60 -5.29 -15.90
CA LYS A 170 -29.21 -4.57 -17.14
C LYS A 170 -27.91 -3.76 -16.99
N GLU A 171 -26.88 -4.38 -16.44
CA GLU A 171 -25.58 -3.74 -16.17
C GLU A 171 -24.58 -3.84 -17.33
N PHE A 172 -24.78 -4.84 -18.19
CA PHE A 172 -23.99 -5.10 -19.39
C PHE A 172 -24.90 -5.37 -20.60
N GLU A 173 -24.32 -5.41 -21.79
CA GLU A 173 -24.94 -5.96 -23.01
C GLU A 173 -24.15 -7.20 -23.46
N PHE A 174 -24.80 -8.15 -24.12
CA PHE A 174 -24.11 -9.21 -24.84
C PHE A 174 -23.59 -8.64 -26.18
N ALA A 175 -22.33 -8.93 -26.51
CA ALA A 175 -21.68 -8.37 -27.69
C ALA A 175 -21.70 -9.35 -28.87
N GLU A 176 -21.94 -8.82 -30.08
CA GLU A 176 -21.97 -9.60 -31.33
C GLU A 176 -20.97 -9.04 -32.34
N ILE A 177 -20.47 -9.89 -33.26
CA ILE A 177 -19.37 -9.50 -34.18
C ILE A 177 -19.77 -8.35 -35.12
N ASP A 178 -21.06 -8.25 -35.45
CA ASP A 178 -21.60 -7.16 -36.28
C ASP A 178 -21.54 -5.78 -35.55
N ASP A 179 -21.07 -5.74 -34.30
CA ASP A 179 -20.84 -4.51 -33.53
C ASP A 179 -19.44 -3.87 -33.74
N GLU A 180 -18.70 -4.19 -34.80
CA GLU A 180 -17.38 -3.58 -35.05
C GLU A 180 -17.41 -2.17 -35.67
N GLU A 181 -18.49 -1.70 -36.32
CA GLU A 181 -18.54 -0.38 -36.98
C GLU A 181 -19.76 0.49 -36.62
N ASN A 182 -19.49 1.72 -36.15
CA ASN A 182 -20.25 2.98 -36.26
C ASN A 182 -21.81 2.97 -36.22
N ASN A 183 -22.44 1.98 -35.60
CA ASN A 183 -23.88 1.81 -35.73
C ASN A 183 -24.65 2.75 -34.78
N ILE A 184 -25.10 3.89 -35.32
CA ILE A 184 -25.84 4.96 -34.62
C ILE A 184 -27.15 4.42 -34.00
N ASP A 185 -27.72 3.34 -34.56
CA ASP A 185 -28.92 2.70 -34.04
C ASP A 185 -28.72 1.84 -32.76
N ARG A 186 -27.49 1.71 -32.22
CA ARG A 186 -27.27 0.96 -30.95
C ARG A 186 -28.07 1.47 -29.76
N VAL A 187 -28.40 2.76 -29.74
CA VAL A 187 -29.20 3.39 -28.68
C VAL A 187 -30.64 2.83 -28.60
N LYS A 188 -31.08 2.04 -29.59
CA LYS A 188 -32.44 1.47 -29.68
C LYS A 188 -32.55 -0.03 -29.43
N ARG A 189 -31.46 -0.78 -29.22
CA ARG A 189 -31.57 -2.21 -28.89
C ARG A 189 -32.01 -2.37 -27.42
N GLU A 190 -33.03 -3.17 -27.17
CA GLU A 190 -33.36 -3.56 -25.79
C GLU A 190 -32.25 -4.43 -25.21
N VAL A 191 -31.83 -4.13 -23.97
CA VAL A 191 -30.79 -4.90 -23.28
C VAL A 191 -31.35 -6.29 -22.92
N GLU A 192 -30.80 -7.32 -23.57
CA GLU A 192 -31.10 -8.73 -23.33
C GLU A 192 -30.80 -9.11 -21.86
N THR A 193 -31.78 -9.69 -21.19
CA THR A 193 -31.75 -10.02 -19.75
C THR A 193 -31.15 -11.39 -19.45
N GLN A 194 -31.00 -12.28 -20.43
CA GLN A 194 -30.33 -13.57 -20.29
C GLN A 194 -29.91 -14.11 -21.66
N ARG A 195 -28.75 -14.75 -21.75
CA ARG A 195 -28.32 -15.50 -22.94
C ARG A 195 -28.02 -16.95 -22.57
N LYS A 196 -28.37 -17.89 -23.44
CA LYS A 196 -28.29 -19.33 -23.21
C LYS A 196 -27.39 -20.04 -24.22
N LYS A 197 -26.65 -21.05 -23.78
CA LYS A 197 -25.86 -21.96 -24.61
C LYS A 197 -26.02 -23.41 -24.15
N ASN A 198 -26.18 -24.33 -25.09
CA ASN A 198 -26.28 -25.76 -24.81
C ASN A 198 -24.92 -26.42 -25.05
N VAL A 199 -24.42 -27.16 -24.07
CA VAL A 199 -23.13 -27.88 -24.15
C VAL A 199 -23.29 -29.34 -23.74
N ILE A 200 -22.48 -30.21 -24.35
CA ILE A 200 -22.33 -31.61 -23.92
C ILE A 200 -21.07 -31.68 -23.05
N VAL A 201 -21.24 -32.14 -21.81
CA VAL A 201 -20.14 -32.34 -20.86
C VAL A 201 -19.98 -33.84 -20.66
N LYS A 202 -18.88 -34.40 -21.18
CA LYS A 202 -18.64 -35.84 -21.09
C LYS A 202 -18.47 -36.28 -19.64
N SER A 203 -18.77 -37.55 -19.38
CA SER A 203 -18.48 -38.22 -18.11
C SER A 203 -17.03 -37.98 -17.65
N ASN A 204 -16.85 -37.73 -16.36
CA ASN A 204 -15.56 -37.42 -15.71
C ASN A 204 -14.70 -36.36 -16.45
N SER A 205 -15.32 -35.29 -16.93
CA SER A 205 -14.63 -34.23 -17.68
C SER A 205 -15.18 -32.83 -17.39
N GLY A 206 -14.55 -31.79 -17.98
CA GLY A 206 -15.08 -30.44 -18.00
C GLY A 206 -15.10 -29.88 -19.41
N THR A 207 -16.15 -29.11 -19.74
CA THR A 207 -16.29 -28.41 -21.02
C THR A 207 -16.24 -26.91 -20.77
N SER A 208 -15.37 -26.20 -21.48
CA SER A 208 -15.28 -24.75 -21.45
C SER A 208 -16.21 -24.09 -22.49
N LEU A 209 -16.78 -22.96 -22.13
CA LEU A 209 -17.50 -22.05 -23.01
C LEU A 209 -17.29 -20.60 -22.55
N SER A 210 -17.61 -19.63 -23.40
CA SER A 210 -17.60 -18.21 -23.01
C SER A 210 -18.84 -17.45 -23.41
N PHE A 211 -19.09 -16.31 -22.77
CA PHE A 211 -20.05 -15.29 -23.22
C PHE A 211 -19.33 -13.95 -23.39
N MET A 212 -19.45 -13.35 -24.57
CA MET A 212 -18.93 -11.99 -24.81
C MET A 212 -19.89 -10.95 -24.25
N ILE A 213 -19.42 -10.14 -23.30
CA ILE A 213 -20.21 -9.06 -22.69
C ILE A 213 -19.46 -7.72 -22.77
N ARG A 214 -20.20 -6.63 -22.89
CA ARG A 214 -19.70 -5.25 -22.77
C ARG A 214 -20.32 -4.58 -21.55
N ALA A 215 -19.48 -4.12 -20.64
CA ALA A 215 -19.94 -3.40 -19.45
C ALA A 215 -20.40 -1.97 -19.80
N LEU A 216 -21.63 -1.63 -19.44
CA LEU A 216 -22.25 -0.32 -19.70
C LEU A 216 -21.99 0.68 -18.58
N LYS A 217 -21.94 0.20 -17.32
CA LYS A 217 -21.72 1.01 -16.12
C LYS A 217 -20.35 0.71 -15.51
N ALA A 218 -19.70 1.72 -14.94
CA ALA A 218 -18.55 1.54 -14.06
C ALA A 218 -19.04 1.18 -12.64
N GLY A 219 -18.31 0.35 -11.91
CA GLY A 219 -18.73 -0.18 -10.60
C GLY A 219 -18.39 -1.66 -10.44
N LYS A 220 -19.23 -2.38 -9.69
CA LYS A 220 -19.16 -3.84 -9.54
C LYS A 220 -20.42 -4.45 -10.13
N ILE A 221 -20.30 -5.06 -11.31
CA ILE A 221 -21.44 -5.69 -12.00
C ILE A 221 -21.56 -7.16 -11.60
N THR A 222 -22.78 -7.69 -11.60
CA THR A 222 -23.09 -9.05 -11.15
C THR A 222 -23.08 -10.03 -12.33
N ILE A 223 -22.16 -10.99 -12.29
CA ILE A 223 -22.05 -12.09 -13.26
C ILE A 223 -22.64 -13.35 -12.61
N LYS A 224 -23.86 -13.70 -13.03
CA LYS A 224 -24.64 -14.82 -12.49
C LYS A 224 -24.85 -15.87 -13.57
N VAL A 225 -24.24 -17.04 -13.37
CA VAL A 225 -24.26 -18.14 -14.34
C VAL A 225 -24.94 -19.35 -13.71
N THR A 226 -25.90 -19.92 -14.42
CA THR A 226 -26.60 -21.16 -14.04
C THR A 226 -26.37 -22.21 -15.11
N ALA A 227 -25.83 -23.36 -14.72
CA ALA A 227 -25.71 -24.55 -15.56
C ALA A 227 -26.75 -25.58 -15.09
N ASN A 228 -27.65 -26.02 -15.96
CA ASN A 228 -28.71 -26.97 -15.63
C ASN A 228 -28.73 -28.16 -16.60
N SER A 229 -28.75 -29.37 -16.06
CA SER A 229 -28.91 -30.63 -16.80
C SER A 229 -30.23 -31.31 -16.41
N GLN A 230 -30.51 -32.51 -16.93
CA GLN A 230 -31.71 -33.26 -16.57
C GLN A 230 -31.71 -33.80 -15.13
N VAL A 231 -30.53 -33.93 -14.51
CA VAL A 231 -30.36 -34.61 -13.20
C VAL A 231 -29.66 -33.76 -12.12
N ALA A 232 -29.01 -32.66 -12.52
CA ALA A 232 -28.32 -31.75 -11.62
C ALA A 232 -28.25 -30.34 -12.22
N GLY A 233 -28.22 -29.33 -11.36
CA GLY A 233 -27.98 -27.95 -11.73
C GLY A 233 -27.15 -27.25 -10.67
N ASP A 234 -26.45 -26.19 -11.09
CA ASP A 234 -25.58 -25.39 -10.25
C ASP A 234 -25.62 -23.92 -10.68
N THR A 235 -25.52 -23.01 -9.72
CA THR A 235 -25.56 -21.56 -9.96
C THR A 235 -24.45 -20.87 -9.17
N ILE A 236 -23.65 -20.07 -9.87
CA ILE A 236 -22.57 -19.28 -9.31
C ILE A 236 -22.78 -17.80 -9.63
N GLU A 237 -22.59 -16.96 -8.62
CA GLU A 237 -22.67 -15.51 -8.72
C GLU A 237 -21.35 -14.90 -8.27
N ARG A 238 -20.76 -14.03 -9.10
CA ARG A 238 -19.53 -13.29 -8.78
C ARG A 238 -19.63 -11.85 -9.27
N LYS A 239 -18.91 -10.94 -8.62
CA LYS A 239 -18.89 -9.52 -8.99
C LYS A 239 -17.65 -9.18 -9.81
N LEU A 240 -17.85 -8.71 -11.04
CA LEU A 240 -16.79 -8.23 -11.93
C LEU A 240 -16.58 -6.73 -11.70
N ILE A 241 -15.32 -6.32 -11.54
CA ILE A 241 -14.96 -4.90 -11.33
C ILE A 241 -14.83 -4.21 -12.70
N VAL A 242 -15.60 -3.14 -12.89
CA VAL A 242 -15.58 -2.29 -14.10
C VAL A 242 -15.05 -0.92 -13.73
N VAL A 243 -13.88 -0.57 -14.25
CA VAL A 243 -13.19 0.70 -13.98
C VAL A 243 -13.51 1.71 -15.09
N PRO A 244 -13.72 3.00 -14.80
CA PRO A 244 -13.79 4.02 -15.84
C PRO A 244 -12.44 4.17 -16.56
N GLU A 245 -12.45 4.68 -17.79
CA GLU A 245 -11.21 4.88 -18.56
C GLU A 245 -10.27 5.94 -17.91
N GLY A 246 -9.02 6.04 -18.35
CA GLY A 246 -8.06 7.03 -17.82
C GLY A 246 -7.53 6.70 -16.42
N ILE A 247 -7.16 7.72 -15.64
CA ILE A 247 -6.69 7.63 -14.25
C ILE A 247 -7.60 8.44 -13.34
N THR A 248 -8.04 7.84 -12.23
CA THR A 248 -8.79 8.49 -11.16
C THR A 248 -7.95 9.56 -10.44
N GLN A 249 -8.45 10.79 -10.45
CA GLN A 249 -8.02 11.87 -9.58
C GLN A 249 -8.89 11.86 -8.32
N TYR A 250 -8.25 11.89 -7.15
CA TYR A 250 -8.91 12.01 -5.86
C TYR A 250 -8.76 13.44 -5.34
N MET A 251 -9.85 14.02 -4.86
CA MET A 251 -9.92 15.36 -4.28
C MET A 251 -10.69 15.30 -2.96
N ASN A 252 -10.27 16.10 -1.98
CA ASN A 252 -10.96 16.23 -0.71
C ASN A 252 -10.98 17.70 -0.30
N LYS A 253 -12.14 18.19 0.15
CA LYS A 253 -12.28 19.51 0.79
C LYS A 253 -12.92 19.32 2.16
N ALA A 254 -12.22 19.73 3.21
CA ALA A 254 -12.68 19.56 4.59
C ALA A 254 -12.91 20.91 5.29
N ILE A 255 -13.90 20.96 6.17
CA ILE A 255 -14.19 22.10 7.04
C ILE A 255 -14.29 21.61 8.48
N PHE A 256 -13.54 22.28 9.36
CA PHE A 256 -13.70 22.14 10.81
C PHE A 256 -14.75 23.14 11.32
N ILE A 257 -15.88 22.60 11.74
CA ILE A 257 -17.01 23.31 12.35
C ILE A 257 -16.71 23.42 13.86
N ASP A 258 -16.66 24.65 14.36
CA ASP A 258 -16.45 24.95 15.78
C ASP A 258 -17.63 25.76 16.33
N LEU A 259 -18.47 25.08 17.11
CA LEU A 259 -19.65 25.61 17.79
C LEU A 259 -19.46 25.62 19.31
N ARG A 260 -18.22 25.81 19.78
CA ARG A 260 -17.94 26.00 21.22
C ARG A 260 -18.22 27.43 21.67
N ASN A 261 -17.91 28.41 20.81
CA ASN A 261 -18.03 29.84 21.08
C ASN A 261 -19.16 30.53 20.29
N GLY A 262 -19.98 29.77 19.56
CA GLY A 262 -21.06 30.30 18.73
C GLY A 262 -22.11 29.24 18.39
N ASN A 263 -23.33 29.66 18.08
CA ASN A 263 -24.49 28.77 17.94
C ASN A 263 -24.75 28.28 16.51
N GLN A 264 -24.15 28.94 15.50
CA GLN A 264 -24.33 28.64 14.08
C GLN A 264 -23.06 28.96 13.29
N VAL A 265 -22.73 28.11 12.31
CA VAL A 265 -21.72 28.35 11.27
C VAL A 265 -22.40 28.18 9.91
N LYS A 266 -22.18 29.14 9.00
CA LYS A 266 -22.58 29.08 7.60
C LYS A 266 -21.37 29.21 6.69
N THR A 267 -21.29 28.38 5.66
CA THR A 267 -20.17 28.32 4.71
C THR A 267 -20.62 27.58 3.45
N ASN A 268 -19.87 27.68 2.35
CA ASN A 268 -20.11 26.95 1.11
C ASN A 268 -18.84 26.21 0.68
N LEU A 269 -19.02 25.12 -0.07
CA LEU A 269 -17.92 24.39 -0.72
C LEU A 269 -18.22 24.22 -2.21
N THR A 270 -17.30 24.67 -3.06
CA THR A 270 -17.33 24.38 -4.51
C THR A 270 -16.69 23.03 -4.81
N ILE A 271 -17.14 22.36 -5.87
CA ILE A 271 -16.62 21.08 -6.35
C ILE A 271 -16.07 21.28 -7.76
N ASP A 272 -14.74 21.38 -7.85
CA ASP A 272 -14.06 21.78 -9.08
C ASP A 272 -13.71 20.54 -9.91
N ILE A 273 -14.56 20.24 -10.91
CA ILE A 273 -14.39 19.12 -11.85
C ILE A 273 -14.07 19.68 -13.25
N PRO A 274 -12.91 19.37 -13.84
CA PRO A 274 -12.53 19.82 -15.17
C PRO A 274 -13.50 19.36 -16.28
N LYS A 275 -13.70 20.18 -17.32
CA LYS A 275 -14.56 19.85 -18.48
C LYS A 275 -14.06 18.67 -19.32
N ASN A 276 -12.77 18.32 -19.20
CA ASN A 276 -12.14 17.16 -19.85
C ASN A 276 -12.11 15.91 -18.97
N ALA A 277 -12.80 15.91 -17.82
CA ALA A 277 -13.05 14.70 -17.06
C ALA A 277 -13.91 13.71 -17.87
N ILE A 278 -13.70 12.41 -17.64
CA ILE A 278 -14.39 11.35 -18.39
C ILE A 278 -15.86 11.26 -17.93
N PRO A 279 -16.84 11.25 -18.86
CA PRO A 279 -18.26 11.13 -18.50
C PRO A 279 -18.53 9.94 -17.58
N ASP A 280 -19.40 10.14 -16.60
CA ASP A 280 -19.83 9.15 -15.58
C ASP A 280 -18.69 8.49 -14.77
N SER A 281 -17.48 9.06 -14.79
CA SER A 281 -16.40 8.70 -13.85
C SER A 281 -16.47 9.46 -12.52
N THR A 282 -17.35 10.45 -12.43
CA THR A 282 -17.53 11.30 -11.25
C THR A 282 -18.24 10.55 -10.13
N PHE A 283 -17.69 10.63 -8.93
CA PHE A 283 -18.34 10.23 -7.67
C PHE A 283 -18.09 11.30 -6.61
N ILE A 284 -19.10 11.64 -5.82
CA ILE A 284 -19.06 12.72 -4.81
C ILE A 284 -19.70 12.18 -3.53
N GLU A 285 -18.96 12.22 -2.43
CA GLU A 285 -19.39 11.79 -1.09
C GLU A 285 -19.24 12.97 -0.12
N ALA A 286 -20.28 13.27 0.63
CA ALA A 286 -20.18 14.12 1.82
C ALA A 286 -20.08 13.23 3.07
N SER A 287 -19.15 13.54 3.97
CA SER A 287 -18.98 12.80 5.22
C SER A 287 -18.82 13.69 6.44
N VAL A 288 -19.37 13.24 7.56
CA VAL A 288 -19.47 14.02 8.82
C VAL A 288 -19.06 13.17 10.01
N ILE A 289 -18.23 13.74 10.88
CA ILE A 289 -17.81 13.12 12.14
C ILE A 289 -17.57 14.15 13.24
N GLY A 290 -17.82 13.74 14.48
CA GLY A 290 -17.70 14.59 15.68
C GLY A 290 -16.32 14.63 16.32
N ASP A 291 -15.32 14.02 15.68
CA ASP A 291 -14.01 13.77 16.24
C ASP A 291 -12.89 14.18 15.28
N VAL A 292 -11.81 14.77 15.81
CA VAL A 292 -10.74 15.33 14.98
C VAL A 292 -9.91 14.24 14.30
N LEU A 293 -9.71 13.06 14.91
CA LEU A 293 -9.07 11.92 14.23
C LEU A 293 -10.07 10.92 13.66
N GLY A 294 -11.36 11.18 13.83
CA GLY A 294 -12.47 10.36 13.34
C GLY A 294 -12.28 9.71 11.95
N PRO A 295 -11.94 10.46 10.87
CA PRO A 295 -11.77 9.88 9.53
C PRO A 295 -10.61 8.86 9.45
N SER A 296 -9.58 9.09 10.27
CA SER A 296 -8.42 8.20 10.44
C SER A 296 -8.77 6.96 11.29
N LEU A 297 -9.75 7.08 12.18
CA LEU A 297 -10.24 5.98 13.03
C LEU A 297 -11.31 5.12 12.36
N GLU A 298 -12.05 5.62 11.36
CA GLU A 298 -12.91 4.76 10.53
C GLU A 298 -12.05 3.85 9.63
N ASN A 299 -11.01 4.41 9.02
CA ASN A 299 -10.06 3.68 8.18
C ASN A 299 -8.95 3.00 8.99
N ILE A 300 -9.24 2.60 10.24
CA ILE A 300 -8.24 2.09 11.17
C ILE A 300 -7.48 0.90 10.59
N ASP A 301 -8.13 0.00 9.84
CA ASP A 301 -7.47 -1.16 9.24
C ASP A 301 -6.49 -0.83 8.10
N LYS A 302 -6.59 0.38 7.51
CA LYS A 302 -5.64 0.88 6.51
C LYS A 302 -4.43 1.58 7.16
N LEU A 303 -4.56 2.02 8.42
CA LEU A 303 -3.55 2.73 9.21
C LEU A 303 -2.83 1.81 10.22
N ILE A 304 -3.58 0.93 10.90
CA ILE A 304 -3.14 -0.22 11.70
C ILE A 304 -2.80 -1.35 10.73
N LYS A 305 -1.57 -1.30 10.21
CA LYS A 305 -0.98 -2.38 9.41
C LYS A 305 -0.02 -3.19 10.25
N LEU A 306 0.05 -4.49 9.97
CA LEU A 306 1.10 -5.35 10.50
C LEU A 306 2.44 -4.85 9.95
N PRO A 307 3.47 -4.59 10.77
CA PRO A 307 4.74 -4.11 10.27
C PRO A 307 5.48 -5.10 9.34
N TYR A 308 5.86 -4.62 8.16
CA TYR A 308 6.58 -5.40 7.14
C TYR A 308 7.62 -4.55 6.39
N GLY A 309 8.43 -5.22 5.55
CA GLY A 309 9.49 -4.59 4.76
C GLY A 309 10.84 -4.60 5.47
N CYS A 310 11.70 -3.64 5.11
CA CYS A 310 12.97 -3.30 5.78
C CYS A 310 12.71 -2.49 7.07
N GLY A 311 13.72 -2.19 7.90
CA GLY A 311 13.53 -1.50 9.19
C GLY A 311 12.80 -0.16 9.07
N GLU A 312 13.16 0.60 8.05
CA GLU A 312 12.45 1.83 7.65
C GLU A 312 10.94 1.58 7.43
N GLN A 313 10.56 0.64 6.55
CA GLN A 313 9.15 0.29 6.27
C GLN A 313 8.44 -0.37 7.47
N ASN A 314 9.19 -1.08 8.32
CA ASN A 314 8.67 -1.67 9.55
C ASN A 314 8.26 -0.55 10.53
N MET A 315 9.13 0.43 10.74
CA MET A 315 8.83 1.60 11.57
C MET A 315 7.69 2.46 11.01
N LEU A 316 7.59 2.61 9.69
CA LEU A 316 6.46 3.30 9.03
C LEU A 316 5.08 2.72 9.41
N ASN A 317 5.00 1.40 9.56
CA ASN A 317 3.77 0.72 10.00
C ASN A 317 3.67 0.66 11.54
N PHE A 318 4.78 0.68 12.28
CA PHE A 318 4.81 0.59 13.74
C PHE A 318 4.30 1.85 14.44
N VAL A 319 4.67 3.07 14.00
CA VAL A 319 4.33 4.29 14.74
C VAL A 319 2.84 4.69 14.72
N PRO A 320 2.08 4.53 13.61
CA PRO A 320 0.64 4.81 13.60
C PRO A 320 -0.14 4.03 14.67
N ASN A 321 0.27 2.79 14.96
CA ASN A 321 -0.30 1.95 16.03
C ASN A 321 -0.18 2.64 17.41
N ILE A 322 0.96 3.28 17.71
CA ILE A 322 1.19 4.01 18.97
C ILE A 322 0.29 5.24 19.04
N VAL A 323 0.25 6.06 17.98
CA VAL A 323 -0.50 7.32 17.94
C VAL A 323 -2.01 7.09 18.13
N VAL A 324 -2.53 6.02 17.52
CA VAL A 324 -3.94 5.62 17.68
C VAL A 324 -4.25 5.19 19.12
N LEU A 325 -3.40 4.38 19.76
CA LEU A 325 -3.62 4.00 21.16
C LEU A 325 -3.51 5.17 22.12
N ASP A 326 -2.51 6.05 21.94
CA ASP A 326 -2.35 7.24 22.79
C ASP A 326 -3.60 8.12 22.71
N TYR A 327 -4.13 8.35 21.51
CA TYR A 327 -5.36 9.10 21.32
C TYR A 327 -6.59 8.43 21.97
N LEU A 328 -6.87 7.16 21.65
CA LEU A 328 -8.05 6.45 22.16
C LEU A 328 -8.00 6.26 23.69
N THR A 329 -6.80 6.10 24.26
CA THR A 329 -6.57 6.05 25.71
C THR A 329 -6.86 7.42 26.33
N ASN A 330 -6.29 8.51 25.80
CA ASN A 330 -6.49 9.87 26.31
C ASN A 330 -7.97 10.31 26.23
N LEU A 331 -8.74 9.81 25.26
CA LEU A 331 -10.19 10.06 25.15
C LEU A 331 -11.06 9.14 26.03
N ASN A 332 -10.50 8.13 26.71
CA ASN A 332 -11.25 7.05 27.36
C ASN A 332 -12.22 6.30 26.41
N LYS A 333 -11.83 6.12 25.14
CA LYS A 333 -12.64 5.47 24.08
C LYS A 333 -11.95 4.23 23.48
N LEU A 334 -11.03 3.62 24.21
CA LEU A 334 -10.28 2.46 23.74
C LEU A 334 -11.17 1.19 23.72
N ASN A 335 -11.28 0.56 22.55
CA ASN A 335 -11.93 -0.73 22.38
C ASN A 335 -10.92 -1.88 22.66
N PRO A 336 -11.23 -2.87 23.53
CA PRO A 336 -10.37 -4.01 23.81
C PRO A 336 -9.88 -4.78 22.57
N ASP A 337 -10.70 -4.93 21.52
CA ASP A 337 -10.31 -5.63 20.29
C ASP A 337 -9.24 -4.85 19.51
N ILE A 338 -9.40 -3.52 19.44
CA ILE A 338 -8.42 -2.61 18.85
C ILE A 338 -7.14 -2.62 19.68
N GLU A 339 -7.25 -2.59 21.02
CA GLU A 339 -6.11 -2.65 21.92
C GLU A 339 -5.30 -3.94 21.71
N ALA A 340 -5.95 -5.10 21.72
CA ALA A 340 -5.30 -6.40 21.55
C ALA A 340 -4.65 -6.52 20.15
N LYS A 341 -5.35 -6.10 19.09
CA LYS A 341 -4.83 -6.10 17.71
C LYS A 341 -3.60 -5.20 17.58
N THR A 342 -3.69 -3.98 18.09
CA THR A 342 -2.63 -2.97 18.00
C THR A 342 -1.40 -3.39 18.81
N LYS A 343 -1.58 -3.90 20.04
CA LYS A 343 -0.47 -4.44 20.85
C LYS A 343 0.24 -5.58 20.15
N LYS A 344 -0.49 -6.55 19.59
CA LYS A 344 0.10 -7.66 18.81
C LYS A 344 0.90 -7.16 17.60
N TYR A 345 0.43 -6.14 16.90
CA TYR A 345 1.13 -5.55 15.75
C TYR A 345 2.40 -4.79 16.20
N MET A 346 2.35 -4.08 17.32
CA MET A 346 3.54 -3.45 17.91
C MET A 346 4.56 -4.50 18.39
N GLU A 347 4.15 -5.55 19.09
CA GLU A 347 5.04 -6.64 19.51
C GLU A 347 5.76 -7.28 18.32
N SER A 348 5.01 -7.57 17.24
CA SER A 348 5.59 -8.10 15.99
C SER A 348 6.54 -7.10 15.31
N GLY A 349 6.19 -5.81 15.30
CA GLY A 349 7.04 -4.75 14.72
C GLY A 349 8.32 -4.53 15.51
N TYR A 350 8.24 -4.56 16.85
CA TYR A 350 9.39 -4.47 17.74
C TYR A 350 10.36 -5.64 17.51
N GLN A 351 9.87 -6.88 17.53
CA GLN A 351 10.69 -8.07 17.28
C GLN A 351 11.35 -8.03 15.89
N ARG A 352 10.64 -7.55 14.87
CA ARG A 352 11.17 -7.38 13.52
C ARG A 352 12.24 -6.28 13.47
N GLU A 353 12.04 -5.16 14.15
CA GLU A 353 13.01 -4.05 14.16
C GLU A 353 14.34 -4.44 14.80
N LEU A 354 14.32 -5.30 15.84
CA LEU A 354 15.53 -5.85 16.44
C LEU A 354 16.43 -6.61 15.43
N SER A 355 15.88 -7.12 14.33
CA SER A 355 16.68 -7.76 13.26
C SER A 355 17.50 -6.77 12.41
N TYR A 356 17.16 -5.47 12.49
CA TYR A 356 17.83 -4.38 11.78
C TYR A 356 18.84 -3.61 12.64
N LYS A 357 19.08 -4.09 13.86
CA LYS A 357 20.04 -3.55 14.83
C LYS A 357 21.47 -4.01 14.54
N HIS A 358 22.42 -3.10 14.71
CA HIS A 358 23.87 -3.31 14.63
C HIS A 358 24.48 -3.59 16.01
N ASP A 359 25.71 -4.11 16.02
CA ASP A 359 26.42 -4.47 17.27
C ASP A 359 26.83 -3.24 18.12
N ASP A 360 26.86 -2.05 17.52
CA ASP A 360 27.07 -0.76 18.20
C ASP A 360 25.79 -0.14 18.78
N GLY A 361 24.62 -0.79 18.60
CA GLY A 361 23.32 -0.31 19.05
C GLY A 361 22.55 0.54 18.03
N SER A 362 23.14 0.84 16.87
CA SER A 362 22.49 1.59 15.78
C SER A 362 21.53 0.75 14.95
N TYR A 363 20.71 1.40 14.12
CA TYR A 363 19.74 0.79 13.21
C TYR A 363 19.97 1.24 11.76
N SER A 364 19.74 0.35 10.78
CA SER A 364 19.71 0.69 9.35
C SER A 364 18.58 -0.06 8.64
N ALA A 365 18.20 0.35 7.42
CA ALA A 365 17.11 -0.32 6.69
C ALA A 365 17.30 -1.84 6.54
N PHE A 366 18.51 -2.31 6.25
CA PHE A 366 18.80 -3.73 5.99
C PHE A 366 19.66 -4.39 7.08
N GLY A 367 19.78 -3.77 8.25
CA GLY A 367 20.58 -4.25 9.36
C GLY A 367 22.04 -4.48 8.96
N LYS A 368 22.64 -5.58 9.41
CA LYS A 368 24.06 -5.92 9.16
C LYS A 368 24.46 -6.09 7.68
N ASN A 369 23.52 -6.00 6.73
CA ASN A 369 23.85 -5.89 5.31
C ASN A 369 24.35 -4.49 4.92
N ASP A 370 23.95 -3.46 5.68
CA ASP A 370 24.50 -2.11 5.56
C ASP A 370 25.82 -2.02 6.35
N LYS A 371 26.72 -1.16 5.91
CA LYS A 371 28.05 -1.00 6.55
C LYS A 371 28.02 -0.24 7.87
N LYS A 372 26.95 0.52 8.14
CA LYS A 372 26.76 1.43 9.28
C LYS A 372 25.27 1.65 9.52
N GLY A 373 24.87 1.85 10.78
CA GLY A 373 23.56 2.41 11.12
C GLY A 373 23.42 3.88 10.74
N SER A 374 22.17 4.33 10.58
CA SER A 374 21.82 5.73 10.37
C SER A 374 21.58 6.43 11.70
N THR A 375 22.07 7.67 11.81
CA THR A 375 21.78 8.59 12.92
C THR A 375 20.28 8.86 12.99
N TRP A 376 19.66 9.22 11.86
CA TRP A 376 18.24 9.56 11.83
C TRP A 376 17.34 8.36 12.18
N LEU A 377 17.57 7.19 11.57
CA LEU A 377 16.72 6.00 11.84
C LEU A 377 16.88 5.52 13.28
N THR A 378 18.10 5.52 13.82
CA THR A 378 18.35 5.16 15.22
C THR A 378 17.60 6.09 16.18
N ALA A 379 17.55 7.39 15.88
CA ALA A 379 16.77 8.36 16.65
C ALA A 379 15.25 8.08 16.56
N PHE A 380 14.73 7.80 15.36
CA PHE A 380 13.31 7.46 15.19
C PHE A 380 12.93 6.18 15.97
N VAL A 381 13.73 5.12 15.85
CA VAL A 381 13.53 3.86 16.57
C VAL A 381 13.56 4.09 18.09
N ALA A 382 14.57 4.78 18.62
CA ALA A 382 14.68 5.07 20.06
C ALA A 382 13.51 5.91 20.59
N LYS A 383 13.06 6.92 19.83
CA LYS A 383 11.87 7.74 20.15
C LYS A 383 10.61 6.88 20.19
N SER A 384 10.34 6.11 19.13
CA SER A 384 9.13 5.31 19.00
C SER A 384 9.08 4.13 19.98
N PHE A 385 10.21 3.50 20.30
CA PHE A 385 10.28 2.46 21.34
C PHE A 385 9.97 3.03 22.73
N ASN A 386 10.50 4.20 23.07
CA ASN A 386 10.14 4.90 24.31
C ASN A 386 8.64 5.22 24.38
N GLN A 387 8.03 5.68 23.28
CA GLN A 387 6.58 5.92 23.22
C GLN A 387 5.75 4.62 23.34
N ALA A 388 6.17 3.54 22.68
CA ALA A 388 5.49 2.24 22.72
C ALA A 388 5.61 1.51 24.07
N SER A 389 6.62 1.84 24.88
CA SER A 389 6.85 1.24 26.21
C SER A 389 5.69 1.42 27.20
N LYS A 390 4.77 2.37 26.93
CA LYS A 390 3.50 2.52 27.66
C LYS A 390 2.54 1.33 27.49
N TYR A 391 2.62 0.62 26.36
CA TYR A 391 1.62 -0.34 25.91
C TYR A 391 2.13 -1.77 25.77
N ILE A 392 3.42 -1.93 25.45
CA ILE A 392 4.10 -3.22 25.26
C ILE A 392 5.43 -3.27 26.02
N LEU A 393 5.88 -4.47 26.37
CA LEU A 393 7.16 -4.66 27.03
C LEU A 393 8.31 -4.46 26.03
N ILE A 394 9.15 -3.46 26.28
CA ILE A 394 10.35 -3.16 25.50
C ILE A 394 11.57 -3.21 26.42
N ASP A 395 12.63 -3.87 25.99
CA ASP A 395 13.91 -3.88 26.70
C ASP A 395 14.54 -2.48 26.73
N LYS A 396 14.67 -1.93 27.93
CA LYS A 396 15.27 -0.61 28.19
C LYS A 396 16.74 -0.54 27.75
N ASN A 397 17.48 -1.64 27.80
CA ASN A 397 18.89 -1.65 27.35
C ASN A 397 18.99 -1.41 25.85
N THR A 398 18.02 -1.89 25.07
CA THR A 398 17.95 -1.62 23.63
C THR A 398 17.73 -0.13 23.33
N ILE A 399 16.88 0.56 24.09
CA ILE A 399 16.74 2.02 23.98
C ILE A 399 18.03 2.72 24.40
N LYS A 400 18.63 2.32 25.52
CA LYS A 400 19.89 2.91 26.02
C LYS A 400 21.03 2.77 24.99
N GLN A 401 21.19 1.59 24.37
CA GLN A 401 22.23 1.36 23.36
C GLN A 401 22.05 2.26 22.12
N ALA A 402 20.81 2.50 21.69
CA ALA A 402 20.54 3.46 20.61
C ALA A 402 20.91 4.90 21.02
N LEU A 403 20.64 5.30 22.27
CA LEU A 403 21.04 6.61 22.80
C LEU A 403 22.56 6.74 23.00
N ASP A 404 23.24 5.67 23.42
CA ASP A 404 24.71 5.59 23.53
C ASP A 404 25.37 5.78 22.16
N PHE A 405 24.85 5.11 21.12
CA PHE A 405 25.29 5.32 19.73
C PHE A 405 25.10 6.77 19.29
N LEU A 406 23.91 7.34 19.45
CA LEU A 406 23.64 8.73 19.06
C LEU A 406 24.58 9.70 19.77
N ALA A 407 24.80 9.52 21.08
CA ALA A 407 25.74 10.33 21.85
C ALA A 407 27.20 10.21 21.34
N SER A 408 27.61 9.05 20.83
CA SER A 408 28.93 8.83 20.23
C SER A 408 29.12 9.50 18.87
N VAL A 409 28.02 9.80 18.16
CA VAL A 409 28.03 10.44 16.83
C VAL A 409 28.03 11.97 16.92
N GLN A 410 27.72 12.57 18.08
CA GLN A 410 27.70 14.03 18.24
C GLN A 410 29.09 14.65 18.00
N THR A 411 29.14 15.67 17.14
CA THR A 411 30.39 16.41 16.87
C THR A 411 30.72 17.41 17.98
N THR A 412 31.96 17.88 18.01
CA THR A 412 32.48 18.78 19.06
C THR A 412 31.73 20.13 19.13
N ASP A 413 31.11 20.55 18.03
CA ASP A 413 30.28 21.77 17.96
C ASP A 413 28.86 21.57 18.51
N GLY A 414 28.45 20.33 18.79
CA GLY A 414 27.13 19.95 19.31
C GLY A 414 26.12 19.46 18.28
N SER A 415 26.46 19.47 16.98
CA SER A 415 25.57 18.96 15.93
C SER A 415 25.60 17.43 15.81
N PHE A 416 24.59 16.87 15.12
CA PHE A 416 24.53 15.45 14.79
C PHE A 416 24.58 15.27 13.26
N PRO A 417 25.67 14.72 12.70
CA PRO A 417 25.74 14.34 11.30
C PRO A 417 25.02 13.01 11.03
N GLU A 418 24.57 12.80 9.79
CA GLU A 418 24.14 11.49 9.32
C GLU A 418 25.38 10.67 8.91
N VAL A 419 25.57 9.49 9.53
CA VAL A 419 26.74 8.62 9.33
C VAL A 419 26.43 7.34 8.56
N GLY A 420 25.15 6.99 8.43
CA GLY A 420 24.67 5.86 7.66
C GLY A 420 23.96 6.28 6.38
N ASN A 421 23.41 5.29 5.67
CA ASN A 421 22.50 5.53 4.56
C ASN A 421 21.07 5.36 5.06
N VAL A 422 20.24 6.39 4.90
CA VAL A 422 18.77 6.25 4.94
C VAL A 422 18.31 5.99 3.52
N PHE A 423 17.61 4.89 3.28
CA PHE A 423 17.16 4.54 1.93
C PHE A 423 15.81 5.21 1.62
N HIS A 424 14.91 5.23 2.60
CA HIS A 424 13.75 6.10 2.65
C HIS A 424 14.18 7.47 3.22
N LYS A 425 14.96 8.26 2.47
CA LYS A 425 15.52 9.58 2.88
C LYS A 425 14.48 10.55 3.45
N ASP A 426 13.24 10.30 3.12
CA ASP A 426 12.06 11.11 3.39
C ASP A 426 11.30 10.60 4.62
N MET A 427 11.71 9.46 5.18
CA MET A 427 11.56 9.24 6.61
C MET A 427 12.32 10.30 7.41
N GLN A 428 13.42 10.85 6.88
CA GLN A 428 14.06 12.02 7.50
C GLN A 428 13.25 13.31 7.29
N GLY A 429 12.29 13.36 6.35
CA GLY A 429 11.60 14.60 5.97
C GLY A 429 12.60 15.66 5.51
N GLY A 430 12.41 16.90 5.96
CA GLY A 430 13.45 17.94 5.90
C GLY A 430 14.59 17.78 6.93
N SER A 431 14.48 16.85 7.89
CA SER A 431 15.45 16.61 8.97
C SER A 431 16.65 15.75 8.56
N SER A 432 16.99 15.70 7.27
CA SER A 432 18.10 14.87 6.76
C SER A 432 19.49 15.41 7.11
N LYS A 433 19.65 16.72 7.35
CA LYS A 433 20.95 17.38 7.59
C LYS A 433 20.87 18.57 8.56
N GLY A 434 22.02 18.96 9.11
CA GLY A 434 22.23 20.25 9.79
C GLY A 434 21.39 20.46 11.05
N ILE A 435 20.79 21.65 11.16
CA ILE A 435 19.99 22.08 12.32
C ILE A 435 18.77 21.18 12.52
N ALA A 436 18.09 20.78 11.45
CA ALA A 436 16.90 19.94 11.53
C ALA A 436 17.22 18.52 12.06
N LEU A 437 18.28 17.86 11.56
CA LEU A 437 18.72 16.58 12.11
C LEU A 437 19.16 16.70 13.58
N THR A 438 19.82 17.80 13.94
CA THR A 438 20.24 18.10 15.32
C THR A 438 19.04 18.33 16.25
N ALA A 439 17.99 19.00 15.77
CA ALA A 439 16.74 19.16 16.52
C ALA A 439 15.97 17.85 16.66
N TYR A 440 15.91 17.03 15.61
CA TYR A 440 15.24 15.72 15.61
C TYR A 440 15.87 14.73 16.60
N THR A 441 17.20 14.64 16.60
CA THR A 441 17.97 13.83 17.55
C THR A 441 17.85 14.37 18.98
N LEU A 442 17.87 15.69 19.18
CA LEU A 442 17.62 16.31 20.48
C LEU A 442 16.22 15.98 21.04
N ILE A 443 15.17 16.06 20.22
CA ILE A 443 13.80 15.66 20.60
C ILE A 443 13.78 14.22 21.12
N THR A 444 14.54 13.32 20.50
CA THR A 444 14.64 11.92 20.93
C THR A 444 15.21 11.79 22.34
N PHE A 445 16.27 12.53 22.68
CA PHE A 445 16.80 12.57 24.05
C PHE A 445 15.81 13.19 25.05
N LEU A 446 15.09 14.26 24.67
CA LEU A 446 14.13 14.96 25.53
C LEU A 446 12.85 14.13 25.83
N GLU A 447 12.37 13.34 24.86
CA GLU A 447 11.23 12.44 25.08
C GLU A 447 11.61 11.24 25.98
N ASN A 448 12.89 10.84 25.99
CA ASN A 448 13.44 9.75 26.81
C ASN A 448 13.71 10.19 28.27
N LYS A 449 12.65 10.57 28.99
CA LYS A 449 12.72 11.14 30.35
C LYS A 449 13.47 10.29 31.39
N GLU A 450 13.54 8.97 31.21
CA GLU A 450 14.30 8.08 32.11
C GLU A 450 15.82 8.21 31.94
N PHE A 451 16.28 8.53 30.73
CA PHE A 451 17.71 8.57 30.38
C PHE A 451 18.26 9.98 30.16
N VAL A 452 17.40 10.99 29.94
CA VAL A 452 17.81 12.37 29.62
C VAL A 452 18.85 12.95 30.59
N ASP A 453 18.77 12.58 31.88
CA ASP A 453 19.69 13.03 32.91
C ASP A 453 21.13 12.50 32.75
N GLN A 454 21.29 11.31 32.15
CA GLN A 454 22.61 10.73 31.84
C GLN A 454 23.28 11.46 30.67
N TYR A 455 22.48 12.04 29.76
CA TYR A 455 22.93 12.70 28.54
C TYR A 455 22.87 14.24 28.61
N ARG A 456 22.73 14.86 29.79
CA ARG A 456 22.65 16.33 29.97
C ARG A 456 23.70 17.12 29.20
N ASN A 457 24.96 16.65 29.18
CA ASN A 457 26.05 17.30 28.44
C ASN A 457 25.86 17.25 26.91
N ILE A 458 25.29 16.16 26.39
CA ILE A 458 24.97 15.98 24.97
C ILE A 458 23.79 16.89 24.57
N VAL A 459 22.75 16.89 25.42
CA VAL A 459 21.55 17.74 25.29
C VAL A 459 21.91 19.22 25.28
N ASN A 460 22.73 19.69 26.24
CA ASN A 460 23.14 21.09 26.33
C ASN A 460 23.95 21.53 25.10
N LYS A 461 24.91 20.72 24.63
CA LYS A 461 25.67 21.02 23.40
C LYS A 461 24.77 21.16 22.16
N ALA A 462 23.75 20.32 22.04
CA ALA A 462 22.79 20.37 20.94
C ALA A 462 21.89 21.61 21.02
N LEU A 463 21.41 21.97 22.21
CA LEU A 463 20.70 23.22 22.47
C LEU A 463 21.57 24.43 22.11
N ASP A 464 22.82 24.47 22.59
CA ASP A 464 23.78 25.52 22.28
C ASP A 464 24.03 25.64 20.78
N TYR A 465 24.11 24.53 20.04
CA TYR A 465 24.28 24.54 18.59
C TYR A 465 23.07 25.16 17.88
N ILE A 466 21.86 24.76 18.25
CA ILE A 466 20.61 25.30 17.67
C ILE A 466 20.50 26.82 17.96
N VAL A 467 20.72 27.23 19.21
CA VAL A 467 20.61 28.63 19.65
C VAL A 467 21.69 29.51 19.01
N ARG A 468 22.95 29.07 18.94
CA ARG A 468 24.03 29.83 18.27
C ARG A 468 23.75 30.07 16.78
N ASN A 469 22.98 29.21 16.13
CA ASN A 469 22.63 29.36 14.72
C ASN A 469 21.29 30.08 14.46
N PHE A 470 20.58 30.55 15.50
CA PHE A 470 19.26 31.22 15.38
C PHE A 470 19.22 32.35 14.34
N ASN A 471 20.26 33.18 14.27
CA ASN A 471 20.34 34.29 13.33
C ASN A 471 20.56 33.84 11.87
N LYS A 472 21.18 32.68 11.66
CA LYS A 472 21.43 32.07 10.34
C LYS A 472 20.31 31.13 9.87
N LEU A 473 19.44 30.75 10.79
CA LEU A 473 18.33 29.81 10.56
C LEU A 473 17.20 30.52 9.82
N ASP A 474 17.20 30.44 8.49
CA ASP A 474 16.16 31.01 7.63
C ASP A 474 15.22 29.97 7.01
N ASP A 475 15.61 28.69 6.95
CA ASP A 475 14.75 27.60 6.49
C ASP A 475 13.55 27.37 7.43
N ASN A 476 12.34 27.46 6.86
CA ASN A 476 11.07 27.29 7.57
C ASN A 476 10.97 25.90 8.24
N TYR A 477 11.41 24.84 7.55
CA TYR A 477 11.32 23.49 8.09
C TYR A 477 12.21 23.32 9.33
N SER A 478 13.49 23.69 9.21
CA SER A 478 14.46 23.65 10.31
C SER A 478 14.04 24.52 11.49
N LEU A 479 13.39 25.66 11.23
CA LEU A 479 12.84 26.54 12.26
C LEU A 479 11.66 25.91 13.01
N SER A 480 10.74 25.23 12.31
CA SER A 480 9.60 24.53 12.93
C SER A 480 10.04 23.46 13.92
N ILE A 481 10.95 22.55 13.51
CA ILE A 481 11.43 21.47 14.38
C ILE A 481 12.32 21.98 15.51
N ALA A 482 13.16 23.00 15.27
CA ALA A 482 13.96 23.64 16.33
C ALA A 482 13.07 24.32 17.38
N SER A 483 11.99 24.99 16.96
CA SER A 483 11.03 25.63 17.87
C SER A 483 10.33 24.60 18.75
N TYR A 484 9.91 23.47 18.17
CA TYR A 484 9.34 22.35 18.92
C TYR A 484 10.33 21.74 19.93
N ALA A 485 11.58 21.50 19.51
CA ALA A 485 12.64 20.98 20.39
C ALA A 485 12.94 21.91 21.58
N LEU A 486 12.98 23.23 21.36
CA LEU A 486 13.23 24.22 22.41
C LEU A 486 12.04 24.37 23.38
N GLN A 487 10.80 24.24 22.89
CA GLN A 487 9.61 24.23 23.76
C GLN A 487 9.56 22.95 24.62
N LEU A 488 9.91 21.78 24.06
CA LEU A 488 10.10 20.53 24.83
C LEU A 488 11.17 20.68 25.91
N ALA A 489 12.32 21.27 25.57
CA ALA A 489 13.44 21.52 26.49
C ALA A 489 13.15 22.62 27.53
N ARG A 490 12.07 23.40 27.37
CA ARG A 490 11.76 24.60 28.15
C ARG A 490 12.91 25.62 28.20
N HIS A 491 13.67 25.73 27.10
CA HIS A 491 14.86 26.57 27.01
C HIS A 491 14.52 28.06 27.03
N GLY A 492 15.39 28.92 27.56
CA GLY A 492 15.12 30.38 27.69
C GLY A 492 14.85 31.10 26.36
N SER A 493 15.41 30.60 25.25
CA SER A 493 15.20 31.17 23.89
C SER A 493 13.94 30.65 23.18
N LYS A 494 13.15 29.75 23.80
CA LYS A 494 12.01 29.08 23.16
C LYS A 494 10.97 30.04 22.56
N ASP A 495 10.74 31.17 23.24
CA ASP A 495 9.72 32.15 22.85
C ASP A 495 10.20 33.03 21.69
N SER A 496 11.51 33.32 21.61
CA SER A 496 12.12 33.99 20.45
C SER A 496 12.08 33.12 19.19
N PHE A 497 12.28 31.81 19.33
CA PHE A 497 12.12 30.86 18.22
C PHE A 497 10.67 30.76 17.77
N LEU A 498 9.72 30.63 18.71
CA LEU A 498 8.29 30.57 18.38
C LEU A 498 7.79 31.87 17.72
N ALA A 499 8.22 33.04 18.19
CA ALA A 499 7.90 34.33 17.57
C ALA A 499 8.49 34.46 16.15
N LYS A 500 9.74 34.01 15.92
CA LYS A 500 10.33 33.97 14.57
C LYS A 500 9.56 33.02 13.66
N LEU A 501 9.16 31.85 14.17
CA LEU A 501 8.34 30.88 13.44
C LEU A 501 6.98 31.50 13.05
N ASP A 502 6.29 32.15 13.99
CA ASP A 502 4.99 32.78 13.73
C ASP A 502 5.08 33.92 12.71
N SER A 503 6.17 34.69 12.74
CA SER A 503 6.42 35.75 11.74
C SER A 503 6.59 35.24 10.30
N LYS A 504 6.85 33.93 10.13
CA LYS A 504 6.95 33.24 8.83
C LYS A 504 5.69 32.46 8.45
N ALA A 505 4.61 32.58 9.21
CA ALA A 505 3.39 31.80 8.99
C ALA A 505 2.52 32.41 7.88
N GLU A 506 2.18 31.59 6.89
CA GLU A 506 1.25 31.96 5.82
C GLU A 506 -0.19 31.85 6.31
N SER A 507 -0.86 32.99 6.42
CA SER A 507 -2.23 33.10 6.94
C SER A 507 -3.22 33.44 5.82
N LYS A 508 -4.09 32.49 5.48
CA LYS A 508 -5.13 32.63 4.44
C LYS A 508 -6.43 32.00 4.94
N ASP A 509 -7.58 32.62 4.67
CA ASP A 509 -8.92 32.07 4.98
C ASP A 509 -9.13 31.62 6.46
N LYS A 510 -8.52 32.34 7.41
CA LYS A 510 -8.47 32.02 8.86
C LYS A 510 -7.79 30.68 9.20
N MET A 511 -6.95 30.19 8.28
CA MET A 511 -6.03 29.08 8.46
C MET A 511 -4.60 29.63 8.51
N LYS A 512 -3.69 28.91 9.19
CA LYS A 512 -2.28 29.27 9.36
C LYS A 512 -1.42 28.06 9.02
N HIS A 513 -0.38 28.23 8.20
CA HIS A 513 0.51 27.13 7.82
C HIS A 513 1.91 27.63 7.44
N TRP A 514 2.82 26.70 7.18
CA TRP A 514 4.15 26.99 6.68
C TRP A 514 4.43 26.15 5.44
N ALA A 515 5.00 26.79 4.42
CA ALA A 515 5.44 26.16 3.20
C ALA A 515 6.94 26.34 2.97
N LYS A 516 7.50 25.53 2.07
CA LYS A 516 8.78 25.85 1.41
C LYS A 516 8.60 27.01 0.44
N GLN A 517 9.62 27.85 0.31
CA GLN A 517 9.66 28.84 -0.79
C GLN A 517 9.68 28.09 -2.13
N ILE A 518 8.76 28.46 -3.02
CA ILE A 518 8.63 27.89 -4.36
C ILE A 518 9.55 28.69 -5.30
N PRO A 519 10.41 28.06 -6.09
CA PRO A 519 11.18 28.74 -7.14
C PRO A 519 10.25 29.43 -8.16
N GLU A 520 10.64 30.60 -8.66
CA GLU A 520 9.87 31.36 -9.66
C GLU A 520 9.63 30.58 -10.96
N SER A 521 10.48 29.59 -11.28
CA SER A 521 10.28 28.64 -12.39
C SER A 521 9.06 27.73 -12.21
N ASP A 522 8.69 27.45 -10.97
CA ASP A 522 7.75 26.40 -10.58
C ASP A 522 6.44 26.99 -10.05
N GLU A 523 6.34 28.31 -9.83
CA GLU A 523 5.16 29.02 -9.30
C GLU A 523 3.87 28.70 -10.09
N LYS A 524 3.99 28.52 -11.41
CA LYS A 524 2.88 28.17 -12.33
C LYS A 524 2.52 26.68 -12.36
N SER A 525 3.15 25.84 -11.53
CA SER A 525 2.86 24.42 -11.44
C SER A 525 1.47 24.17 -10.82
N PRO A 526 0.53 23.50 -11.51
CA PRO A 526 -0.80 23.16 -10.96
C PRO A 526 -0.76 22.20 -9.77
N TRP A 527 0.42 21.73 -9.39
CA TRP A 527 0.62 20.82 -8.26
C TRP A 527 0.98 21.55 -6.96
N ASN A 528 1.29 22.85 -7.01
CA ASN A 528 1.57 23.67 -5.81
C ASN A 528 0.32 23.83 -4.92
N ASP A 529 -0.86 23.85 -5.53
CA ASP A 529 -2.15 23.90 -4.83
C ASP A 529 -2.57 22.54 -4.21
N LYS A 530 -1.79 21.47 -4.44
CA LYS A 530 -2.05 20.15 -3.86
C LYS A 530 -1.31 19.96 -2.54
N PRO A 531 -1.80 19.10 -1.63
CA PRO A 531 -1.10 18.79 -0.39
C PRO A 531 0.34 18.34 -0.64
N ASN A 532 1.28 18.90 0.12
CA ASN A 532 2.71 18.58 0.07
C ASN A 532 3.19 18.06 1.43
N ALA A 533 3.77 16.87 1.46
CA ALA A 533 4.18 16.16 2.67
C ALA A 533 5.10 17.00 3.56
N VAL A 534 6.03 17.77 2.99
CA VAL A 534 6.99 18.54 3.80
C VAL A 534 6.34 19.80 4.39
N ASN A 535 5.37 20.42 3.69
CA ASN A 535 4.55 21.50 4.23
C ASN A 535 3.65 21.00 5.38
N ILE A 536 3.07 19.80 5.22
CA ILE A 536 2.29 19.12 6.27
C ILE A 536 3.15 18.82 7.49
N GLU A 537 4.34 18.24 7.29
CA GLU A 537 5.25 17.87 8.38
C GLU A 537 5.75 19.10 9.16
N MET A 538 6.21 20.16 8.48
CA MET A 538 6.66 21.38 9.16
C MET A 538 5.51 22.08 9.91
N THR A 539 4.32 22.08 9.33
CA THR A 539 3.12 22.67 9.94
C THR A 539 2.63 21.82 11.13
N ALA A 540 2.85 20.51 11.10
CA ALA A 540 2.58 19.62 12.23
C ALA A 540 3.57 19.83 13.39
N TYR A 541 4.87 20.02 13.13
CA TYR A 541 5.83 20.41 14.19
C TYR A 541 5.50 21.79 14.77
N ALA A 542 5.11 22.75 13.92
CA ALA A 542 4.65 24.06 14.38
C ALA A 542 3.42 23.90 15.30
N LEU A 543 2.39 23.15 14.89
CA LEU A 543 1.23 22.86 15.73
C LEU A 543 1.63 22.27 17.10
N GLN A 544 2.55 21.31 17.13
CA GLN A 544 3.05 20.74 18.40
C GLN A 544 3.76 21.79 19.27
N ALA A 545 4.54 22.70 18.67
CA ALA A 545 5.20 23.80 19.39
C ALA A 545 4.18 24.77 20.03
N PHE A 546 3.14 25.18 19.30
CA PHE A 546 2.06 26.03 19.81
C PHE A 546 1.25 25.33 20.93
N VAL A 547 0.97 24.03 20.78
CA VAL A 547 0.28 23.24 21.82
C VAL A 547 1.13 23.10 23.08
N ILE A 548 2.45 22.87 22.98
CA ILE A 548 3.32 22.83 24.17
C ILE A 548 3.45 24.20 24.83
N ALA A 549 3.45 25.28 24.05
CA ALA A 549 3.47 26.65 24.57
C ALA A 549 2.18 27.06 25.33
N GLY A 550 1.07 26.32 25.18
CA GLY A 550 -0.22 26.67 25.77
C GLY A 550 -0.96 27.76 24.99
N LEU A 551 -0.82 27.75 23.66
CA LEU A 551 -1.46 28.68 22.73
C LEU A 551 -2.54 27.96 21.91
N GLU A 552 -3.51 27.33 22.57
CA GLU A 552 -4.56 26.53 21.92
C GLU A 552 -5.41 27.36 20.93
N SER A 553 -5.61 28.65 21.18
CA SER A 553 -6.31 29.56 20.26
C SER A 553 -5.60 29.68 18.91
N ASP A 554 -4.28 29.83 18.94
CA ASP A 554 -3.44 30.04 17.75
C ASP A 554 -3.11 28.71 17.05
N ALA A 555 -3.19 27.60 17.79
CA ALA A 555 -3.11 26.24 17.27
C ALA A 555 -4.33 25.84 16.41
N ILE A 556 -5.52 26.39 16.67
CA ILE A 556 -6.75 26.04 15.92
C ILE A 556 -6.65 26.38 14.41
N PRO A 557 -6.22 27.59 13.99
CA PRO A 557 -5.94 27.90 12.58
C PRO A 557 -4.97 26.92 11.90
N ILE A 558 -4.00 26.37 12.65
CA ILE A 558 -3.02 25.41 12.14
C ILE A 558 -3.66 24.03 11.94
N MET A 559 -4.42 23.56 12.93
CA MET A 559 -5.22 22.34 12.83
C MET A 559 -6.23 22.42 11.68
N LYS A 560 -6.89 23.57 11.48
CA LYS A 560 -7.84 23.78 10.37
C LYS A 560 -7.19 23.50 9.03
N TRP A 561 -5.98 24.04 8.80
CA TRP A 561 -5.23 23.75 7.58
C TRP A 561 -4.87 22.27 7.48
N LEU A 562 -4.30 21.66 8.51
CA LEU A 562 -3.95 20.23 8.51
C LEU A 562 -5.15 19.31 8.26
N ILE A 563 -6.37 19.69 8.65
CA ILE A 563 -7.60 18.93 8.34
C ILE A 563 -7.92 18.99 6.84
N THR A 564 -7.66 20.11 6.14
CA THR A 564 -7.89 20.21 4.68
C THR A 564 -6.88 19.43 3.86
N GLN A 565 -5.68 19.18 4.40
CA GLN A 565 -4.62 18.43 3.72
C GLN A 565 -4.77 16.90 3.81
N ARG A 566 -5.77 16.38 4.53
CA ARG A 566 -5.98 14.92 4.65
C ARG A 566 -6.57 14.30 3.39
N ASN A 567 -6.17 13.07 3.13
CA ASN A 567 -6.80 12.22 2.13
C ASN A 567 -8.13 11.61 2.66
N GLU A 568 -8.91 11.00 1.75
CA GLU A 568 -10.18 10.31 2.04
C GLU A 568 -10.08 9.20 3.11
N ASN A 569 -8.87 8.64 3.33
CA ASN A 569 -8.61 7.57 4.30
C ASN A 569 -8.16 8.14 5.67
N GLY A 570 -8.23 9.46 5.86
CA GLY A 570 -7.82 10.15 7.09
C GLY A 570 -6.30 10.19 7.33
N GLY A 571 -5.48 9.77 6.38
CA GLY A 571 -4.02 9.98 6.37
C GLY A 571 -3.63 11.24 5.62
N PHE A 572 -2.32 11.44 5.42
CA PHE A 572 -1.76 12.52 4.60
C PHE A 572 -1.10 11.96 3.32
N GLN A 573 -0.10 12.62 2.76
CA GLN A 573 0.47 12.27 1.44
C GLN A 573 1.57 11.21 1.53
N SER A 574 2.43 11.32 2.54
CA SER A 574 3.55 10.43 2.84
C SER A 574 3.24 9.65 4.12
N THR A 575 4.27 9.11 4.78
CA THR A 575 4.14 8.45 6.09
C THR A 575 4.66 9.28 7.25
N GLN A 576 5.70 10.12 7.09
CA GLN A 576 6.15 10.99 8.20
C GLN A 576 5.19 12.13 8.49
N ASP A 577 4.73 12.80 7.44
CA ASP A 577 3.66 13.80 7.53
C ASP A 577 2.38 13.20 8.14
N THR A 578 2.07 11.93 7.83
CA THR A 578 0.97 11.18 8.47
C THR A 578 1.25 10.92 9.95
N VAL A 579 2.44 10.43 10.32
CA VAL A 579 2.80 10.15 11.73
C VAL A 579 2.82 11.43 12.57
N VAL A 580 3.60 12.44 12.15
CA VAL A 580 3.75 13.71 12.86
C VAL A 580 2.45 14.51 12.83
N GLY A 581 1.74 14.51 11.71
CA GLY A 581 0.43 15.15 11.54
C GLY A 581 -0.63 14.55 12.45
N LEU A 582 -0.81 13.22 12.45
CA LEU A 582 -1.75 12.56 13.38
C LEU A 582 -1.34 12.75 14.84
N GLN A 583 -0.04 12.74 15.17
CA GLN A 583 0.44 13.03 16.53
C GLN A 583 0.12 14.49 16.95
N ALA A 584 0.33 15.46 16.06
CA ALA A 584 0.04 16.88 16.33
C ALA A 584 -1.47 17.13 16.50
N LEU A 585 -2.26 16.54 15.62
CA LEU A 585 -3.72 16.58 15.67
C LEU A 585 -4.26 15.89 16.93
N SER A 586 -3.72 14.73 17.31
CA SER A 586 -4.02 14.02 18.57
C SER A 586 -3.80 14.92 19.80
N GLN A 587 -2.62 15.57 19.86
CA GLN A 587 -2.26 16.45 20.97
C GLN A 587 -3.23 17.62 21.13
N LEU A 588 -3.56 18.37 20.05
CA LEU A 588 -4.54 19.45 20.17
C LEU A 588 -5.95 18.90 20.44
N ALA A 589 -6.36 17.84 19.72
CA ALA A 589 -7.69 17.25 19.87
C ALA A 589 -7.98 16.80 21.31
N SER A 590 -6.99 16.26 22.02
CA SER A 590 -7.12 15.91 23.44
C SER A 590 -7.40 17.12 24.35
N ARG A 591 -6.96 18.33 23.97
CA ARG A 591 -7.20 19.58 24.72
C ARG A 591 -8.49 20.30 24.34
N ILE A 592 -8.98 20.10 23.12
CA ILE A 592 -10.22 20.74 22.63
C ILE A 592 -11.46 19.82 22.65
N TYR A 593 -11.30 18.58 23.12
CA TYR A 593 -12.36 17.59 23.22
C TYR A 593 -13.55 18.09 24.04
N SER A 594 -14.77 17.84 23.54
CA SER A 594 -16.02 18.17 24.22
C SER A 594 -16.87 16.90 24.39
N PRO A 595 -17.22 16.50 25.63
CA PRO A 595 -18.01 15.29 25.87
C PRO A 595 -19.47 15.43 25.42
N ASN A 596 -20.03 16.65 25.47
CA ASN A 596 -21.41 16.95 25.12
C ASN A 596 -21.53 17.47 23.69
N ASN A 597 -20.90 16.77 22.74
CA ASN A 597 -20.88 17.17 21.33
C ASN A 597 -22.24 16.89 20.66
N ASN A 598 -22.93 17.92 20.18
CA ASN A 598 -24.19 17.82 19.45
C ASN A 598 -24.24 18.88 18.34
N VAL A 599 -24.00 18.45 17.10
CA VAL A 599 -23.90 19.32 15.91
C VAL A 599 -24.83 18.77 14.84
N GLN A 600 -25.79 19.59 14.40
CA GLN A 600 -26.69 19.28 13.28
C GLN A 600 -26.22 20.06 12.06
N ILE A 601 -25.98 19.36 10.95
CA ILE A 601 -25.43 19.90 9.70
C ILE A 601 -26.47 19.70 8.59
N ASN A 602 -26.87 20.79 7.97
CA ASN A 602 -27.68 20.80 6.76
C ASN A 602 -26.80 21.12 5.54
N LEU A 603 -26.86 20.26 4.52
CA LEU A 603 -26.16 20.39 3.24
C LEU A 603 -27.16 20.63 2.11
N GLU A 604 -27.33 21.88 1.70
CA GLU A 604 -28.17 22.27 0.57
C GLU A 604 -27.34 22.27 -0.73
N TYR A 605 -27.72 21.44 -1.70
CA TYR A 605 -26.91 21.20 -2.93
C TYR A 605 -27.68 21.42 -4.24
N SER A 606 -28.99 21.63 -4.16
CA SER A 606 -29.87 22.16 -5.22
C SER A 606 -31.15 22.73 -4.59
N GLU A 607 -31.89 23.57 -5.32
CA GLU A 607 -33.07 24.28 -4.79
C GLU A 607 -34.06 23.33 -4.09
N GLY A 608 -34.29 23.55 -2.80
CA GLY A 608 -35.23 22.76 -1.98
C GLY A 608 -34.76 21.34 -1.60
N THR A 609 -33.59 20.90 -2.04
CA THR A 609 -33.02 19.58 -1.70
C THR A 609 -31.83 19.72 -0.76
N ALA A 610 -31.90 19.10 0.41
CA ALA A 610 -30.82 19.13 1.38
C ALA A 610 -30.63 17.80 2.13
N ALA A 611 -29.36 17.40 2.33
CA ALA A 611 -28.98 16.26 3.14
C ALA A 611 -28.74 16.72 4.60
N HIS A 612 -29.27 15.96 5.54
CA HIS A 612 -29.16 16.25 6.98
C HIS A 612 -28.24 15.22 7.63
N MET A 613 -27.20 15.67 8.34
CA MET A 613 -26.27 14.82 9.09
C MET A 613 -26.10 15.33 10.52
N GLY A 614 -26.05 14.42 11.49
CA GLY A 614 -26.15 14.77 12.90
C GLY A 614 -25.09 14.08 13.75
N VAL A 615 -24.20 14.85 14.36
CA VAL A 615 -23.28 14.41 15.39
C VAL A 615 -23.96 14.54 16.75
N ASN A 616 -23.86 13.50 17.57
CA ASN A 616 -24.30 13.45 18.96
C ASN A 616 -23.25 12.66 19.81
N PRO A 617 -23.39 12.59 21.15
CA PRO A 617 -22.40 11.90 21.99
C PRO A 617 -22.27 10.40 21.72
N GLY A 618 -23.33 9.74 21.21
CA GLY A 618 -23.35 8.31 20.91
C GLY A 618 -22.70 7.95 19.57
N ASN A 619 -22.70 8.86 18.59
CA ASN A 619 -22.12 8.63 17.26
C ASN A 619 -20.88 9.50 16.94
N THR A 620 -20.28 10.15 17.95
CA THR A 620 -19.16 11.10 17.76
C THR A 620 -17.97 10.51 16.98
N MET A 621 -17.71 9.20 17.12
CA MET A 621 -16.61 8.48 16.45
C MET A 621 -17.04 7.76 15.16
N ILE A 622 -18.31 7.86 14.76
CA ILE A 622 -18.85 7.17 13.59
C ILE A 622 -18.84 8.15 12.41
N LEU A 623 -18.16 7.78 11.32
CA LEU A 623 -18.16 8.60 10.11
C LEU A 623 -19.49 8.35 9.37
N GLN A 624 -20.33 9.37 9.32
CA GLN A 624 -21.53 9.37 8.50
C GLN A 624 -21.13 9.71 7.07
N LYS A 625 -21.72 9.03 6.09
CA LYS A 625 -21.47 9.23 4.65
C LYS A 625 -22.78 9.39 3.91
N TYR A 626 -22.78 10.25 2.90
CA TYR A 626 -23.92 10.53 2.04
C TYR A 626 -23.44 10.78 0.61
N ASP A 627 -23.89 9.94 -0.33
CA ASP A 627 -23.58 10.08 -1.75
C ASP A 627 -24.32 11.29 -2.33
N LEU A 628 -23.59 12.27 -2.85
CA LEU A 628 -24.16 13.44 -3.51
C LEU A 628 -24.33 13.18 -5.02
N PRO A 629 -25.38 13.72 -5.66
CA PRO A 629 -25.56 13.61 -7.11
C PRO A 629 -24.35 14.14 -7.88
N THR A 630 -23.94 13.43 -8.94
CA THR A 630 -22.73 13.76 -9.74
C THR A 630 -22.80 15.10 -10.47
N SER A 631 -23.98 15.71 -10.55
CA SER A 631 -24.24 17.05 -11.07
C SER A 631 -23.91 18.20 -10.10
N VAL A 632 -23.80 17.93 -8.79
CA VAL A 632 -23.57 18.96 -7.76
C VAL A 632 -22.21 19.65 -7.97
N ARG A 633 -22.19 20.99 -7.91
CA ARG A 633 -20.98 21.81 -8.02
C ARG A 633 -20.77 22.79 -6.87
N GLU A 634 -21.79 23.03 -6.07
CA GLU A 634 -21.72 23.84 -4.85
C GLU A 634 -22.59 23.20 -3.78
N VAL A 635 -22.13 23.25 -2.53
CA VAL A 635 -22.87 22.78 -1.36
C VAL A 635 -22.86 23.87 -0.30
N ASN A 636 -24.05 24.40 0.01
CA ASN A 636 -24.28 25.35 1.08
C ASN A 636 -24.47 24.61 2.40
N ILE A 637 -23.67 24.98 3.40
CA ILE A 637 -23.52 24.26 4.66
C ILE A 637 -24.00 25.17 5.78
N THR A 638 -25.01 24.73 6.52
CA THR A 638 -25.44 25.36 7.77
C THR A 638 -25.31 24.36 8.92
N ALA A 639 -24.44 24.66 9.88
CA ALA A 639 -24.24 23.85 11.08
C ALA A 639 -24.74 24.59 12.33
N ASN A 640 -25.54 23.90 13.16
CA ASN A 640 -26.15 24.43 14.38
C ASN A 640 -25.88 23.48 15.56
N GLY A 641 -25.86 24.00 16.80
CA GLY A 641 -25.72 23.20 18.01
C GLY A 641 -24.54 23.64 18.89
N ARG A 642 -23.84 22.67 19.48
CA ARG A 642 -22.72 22.89 20.40
C ARG A 642 -21.65 21.81 20.25
N GLY A 643 -20.39 22.21 20.17
CA GLY A 643 -19.25 21.29 20.11
C GLY A 643 -18.44 21.47 18.83
N VAL A 644 -17.95 20.37 18.26
CA VAL A 644 -17.04 20.39 17.09
C VAL A 644 -17.39 19.27 16.11
N ALA A 645 -17.24 19.52 14.82
CA ALA A 645 -17.39 18.49 13.80
C ALA A 645 -16.43 18.73 12.63
N ILE A 646 -16.06 17.67 11.93
CA ILE A 646 -15.42 17.75 10.62
C ILE A 646 -16.48 17.33 9.60
N LEU A 647 -16.72 18.21 8.63
CA LEU A 647 -17.41 17.90 7.38
C LEU A 647 -16.34 17.77 6.29
N GLN A 648 -16.40 16.71 5.48
CA GLN A 648 -15.55 16.54 4.31
C GLN A 648 -16.44 16.32 3.07
N ILE A 649 -16.03 16.88 1.94
CA ILE A 649 -16.56 16.55 0.62
C ILE A 649 -15.42 15.93 -0.16
N SER A 650 -15.46 14.61 -0.29
CA SER A 650 -14.53 13.83 -1.09
C SER A 650 -15.14 13.58 -2.46
N TYR A 651 -14.37 13.84 -3.52
CA TYR A 651 -14.83 13.60 -4.88
C TYR A 651 -13.70 13.06 -5.75
N ARG A 652 -14.09 12.20 -6.69
CA ARG A 652 -13.17 11.60 -7.65
C ARG A 652 -13.74 11.67 -9.05
N TYR A 653 -12.85 11.74 -10.04
CA TYR A 653 -13.16 11.74 -11.47
C TYR A 653 -11.95 11.22 -12.23
N ASN A 654 -12.15 10.61 -13.40
CA ASN A 654 -11.04 10.14 -14.22
C ASN A 654 -10.65 11.14 -15.30
N MET A 655 -9.35 11.20 -15.62
CA MET A 655 -8.82 11.94 -16.77
C MET A 655 -7.96 11.03 -17.65
N ASN A 656 -7.99 11.27 -18.96
CA ASN A 656 -7.11 10.65 -19.95
C ASN A 656 -6.17 11.71 -20.56
N VAL A 657 -5.35 12.33 -19.72
CA VAL A 657 -4.34 13.31 -20.14
C VAL A 657 -2.97 12.86 -19.63
N THR A 658 -1.95 13.06 -20.46
CA THR A 658 -0.56 13.03 -20.02
C THR A 658 -0.36 14.16 -18.99
N GLY A 659 0.34 13.89 -17.90
CA GLY A 659 0.37 14.80 -16.74
C GLY A 659 0.83 16.21 -17.12
N ALA A 660 0.07 17.24 -16.73
CA ALA A 660 0.54 18.62 -16.84
C ALA A 660 1.79 18.78 -15.95
N TRP A 661 2.87 19.35 -16.49
CA TRP A 661 4.17 19.51 -15.80
C TRP A 661 4.83 18.20 -15.35
N PRO A 662 5.34 17.38 -16.29
CA PRO A 662 6.11 16.19 -15.94
C PRO A 662 7.49 16.55 -15.38
N ARG A 663 7.77 16.15 -14.12
CA ARG A 663 9.13 16.24 -13.51
C ARG A 663 9.99 14.99 -13.77
N PHE A 664 9.46 14.03 -14.52
CA PHE A 664 10.14 12.85 -15.03
C PHE A 664 9.89 12.73 -16.52
N VAL A 665 10.89 12.32 -17.30
CA VAL A 665 10.65 11.79 -18.64
C VAL A 665 10.07 10.39 -18.48
N LEU A 666 9.06 10.03 -19.26
CA LEU A 666 8.42 8.73 -19.21
C LEU A 666 7.95 8.30 -20.60
N ASP A 667 8.58 7.26 -21.15
CA ASP A 667 8.30 6.73 -22.48
C ASP A 667 8.02 5.21 -22.46
N PRO A 668 6.75 4.79 -22.45
CA PRO A 668 6.34 3.38 -22.51
C PRO A 668 6.23 2.89 -23.97
N GLN A 669 7.21 2.10 -24.39
CA GLN A 669 7.34 1.55 -25.75
C GLN A 669 6.96 0.07 -25.80
N VAL A 670 5.99 -0.27 -26.66
CA VAL A 670 5.58 -1.66 -26.90
C VAL A 670 6.51 -2.31 -27.92
N ASN A 671 7.28 -3.30 -27.48
CA ASN A 671 8.30 -3.93 -28.31
C ASN A 671 7.69 -4.71 -29.47
N ARG A 672 8.39 -4.75 -30.61
CA ARG A 672 7.94 -5.44 -31.84
C ARG A 672 7.67 -6.94 -31.65
N ILE A 673 8.30 -7.56 -30.65
CA ILE A 673 8.16 -8.97 -30.28
C ILE A 673 6.75 -9.28 -29.71
N SER A 674 6.06 -8.28 -29.14
CA SER A 674 4.69 -8.43 -28.62
C SER A 674 3.74 -8.99 -29.68
N THR A 675 2.88 -9.93 -29.31
CA THR A 675 1.86 -10.55 -30.15
C THR A 675 0.46 -10.06 -29.72
N LYS A 676 -0.59 -10.87 -29.90
CA LYS A 676 -1.90 -10.65 -29.26
C LYS A 676 -2.02 -11.32 -27.89
N ASP A 677 -1.20 -12.33 -27.65
CA ASP A 677 -1.23 -13.19 -26.46
C ASP A 677 -0.08 -12.87 -25.49
N PHE A 678 0.93 -12.13 -25.97
CA PHE A 678 2.13 -11.75 -25.24
C PHE A 678 2.45 -10.26 -25.46
N LEU A 679 2.74 -9.55 -24.38
CA LEU A 679 3.10 -8.14 -24.38
C LEU A 679 4.48 -7.97 -23.72
N GLN A 680 5.41 -7.39 -24.46
CA GLN A 680 6.69 -6.93 -23.93
C GLN A 680 6.73 -5.40 -24.03
N LEU A 681 6.83 -4.76 -22.87
CA LEU A 681 6.84 -3.31 -22.72
C LEU A 681 8.20 -2.87 -22.18
N THR A 682 8.86 -1.95 -22.87
CA THR A 682 10.03 -1.24 -22.34
C THR A 682 9.55 0.12 -21.84
N VAL A 683 9.79 0.47 -20.58
CA VAL A 683 9.44 1.81 -20.06
C VAL A 683 10.72 2.55 -19.73
N CYS A 684 11.07 3.53 -20.56
CA CYS A 684 12.23 4.40 -20.30
C CYS A 684 11.83 5.58 -19.42
N THR A 685 12.67 5.95 -18.46
CA THR A 685 12.44 7.09 -17.57
C THR A 685 13.74 7.75 -17.09
N SER A 686 13.69 9.06 -16.87
CA SER A 686 14.73 9.86 -16.20
C SER A 686 14.10 10.98 -15.37
N PHE A 687 14.87 11.56 -14.45
CA PHE A 687 14.45 12.74 -13.70
C PHE A 687 14.82 14.03 -14.44
N VAL A 688 13.92 15.02 -14.42
CA VAL A 688 14.16 16.36 -14.96
C VAL A 688 14.60 17.27 -13.80
N PRO A 689 15.89 17.61 -13.66
CA PRO A 689 16.35 18.42 -12.52
C PRO A 689 15.88 19.87 -12.59
N ASP A 690 16.05 20.57 -11.47
CA ASP A 690 15.92 22.02 -11.34
C ASP A 690 17.20 22.61 -10.69
N ASN A 691 17.23 23.93 -10.49
CA ASN A 691 18.38 24.64 -9.91
C ASN A 691 18.72 24.23 -8.46
N PHE A 692 17.85 23.49 -7.78
CA PHE A 692 17.99 23.08 -6.37
C PHE A 692 18.03 21.56 -6.17
N THR A 693 17.55 20.78 -7.15
CA THR A 693 17.48 19.32 -7.08
C THR A 693 17.99 18.68 -8.38
N GLU A 694 19.19 18.10 -8.32
CA GLU A 694 19.84 17.38 -9.43
C GLU A 694 19.26 15.97 -9.66
N LYS A 695 18.56 15.42 -8.66
CA LYS A 695 17.96 14.09 -8.67
C LYS A 695 16.71 14.01 -7.81
N SER A 696 15.86 13.01 -8.07
CA SER A 696 14.67 12.73 -7.27
C SER A 696 15.03 12.15 -5.89
N ASN A 697 14.03 12.07 -5.01
CA ASN A 697 14.06 11.13 -3.89
C ASN A 697 13.71 9.72 -4.41
N MET A 698 13.18 8.84 -3.56
CA MET A 698 12.69 7.53 -4.01
C MET A 698 11.59 7.73 -5.08
N ALA A 699 11.83 7.22 -6.28
CA ALA A 699 10.84 7.25 -7.35
C ALA A 699 10.09 5.92 -7.42
N VAL A 700 8.78 5.98 -7.65
CA VAL A 700 7.93 4.80 -7.81
C VAL A 700 7.26 4.85 -9.18
N MET A 701 7.48 3.79 -9.96
CA MET A 701 6.84 3.56 -11.25
C MET A 701 5.74 2.51 -11.09
N GLU A 702 4.51 2.86 -11.44
CA GLU A 702 3.36 1.96 -11.51
C GLU A 702 3.01 1.73 -12.99
N VAL A 703 3.16 0.48 -13.43
CA VAL A 703 2.85 0.01 -14.79
C VAL A 703 1.56 -0.78 -14.71
N SER A 704 0.45 -0.20 -15.17
CA SER A 704 -0.82 -0.92 -15.31
C SER A 704 -0.89 -1.56 -16.70
N PHE A 705 -1.28 -2.83 -16.76
CA PHE A 705 -1.46 -3.53 -18.04
C PHE A 705 -2.86 -3.31 -18.63
N PRO A 706 -3.04 -3.45 -19.97
CA PRO A 706 -4.37 -3.48 -20.58
C PRO A 706 -5.19 -4.67 -20.08
N SER A 707 -6.50 -4.49 -19.97
CA SER A 707 -7.42 -5.48 -19.37
C SER A 707 -7.26 -6.86 -19.99
N GLY A 708 -7.09 -7.88 -19.15
CA GLY A 708 -6.87 -9.28 -19.55
C GLY A 708 -5.40 -9.68 -19.71
N TYR A 709 -4.45 -8.74 -19.67
CA TYR A 709 -3.02 -9.06 -19.50
C TYR A 709 -2.63 -9.13 -18.02
N THR A 710 -1.81 -10.12 -17.69
CA THR A 710 -1.21 -10.34 -16.36
C THR A 710 0.30 -10.45 -16.47
N PHE A 711 1.02 -9.84 -15.53
CA PHE A 711 2.48 -9.78 -15.52
C PHE A 711 3.14 -11.13 -15.21
N ASP A 712 4.28 -11.39 -15.86
CA ASP A 712 5.11 -12.56 -15.57
C ASP A 712 5.96 -12.35 -14.31
N THR A 713 5.47 -12.88 -13.18
CA THR A 713 6.13 -12.79 -11.87
C THR A 713 7.48 -13.53 -11.78
N ASP A 714 7.78 -14.43 -12.71
CA ASP A 714 9.11 -15.06 -12.80
C ASP A 714 10.14 -14.14 -13.45
N THR A 715 9.73 -13.02 -14.07
CA THR A 715 10.67 -11.97 -14.56
C THR A 715 11.08 -10.93 -13.51
N ILE A 716 10.47 -10.95 -12.31
CA ILE A 716 10.85 -10.07 -11.17
C ILE A 716 12.36 -10.04 -10.86
N PRO A 717 13.13 -11.15 -10.93
CA PRO A 717 14.59 -11.13 -10.79
C PRO A 717 15.30 -10.14 -11.72
N PHE A 718 14.97 -10.16 -13.01
CA PHE A 718 15.61 -9.30 -14.02
C PHE A 718 15.28 -7.81 -13.79
N LEU A 719 14.06 -7.50 -13.34
CA LEU A 719 13.70 -6.14 -12.92
C LEU A 719 14.49 -5.70 -11.68
N ARG A 720 14.74 -6.59 -10.71
CA ARG A 720 15.55 -6.28 -9.51
C ARG A 720 17.05 -6.13 -9.80
N ASP A 721 17.55 -6.78 -10.85
CA ASP A 721 18.94 -6.61 -11.32
C ASP A 721 19.14 -5.29 -12.14
N THR A 722 18.06 -4.55 -12.44
CA THR A 722 18.14 -3.24 -13.08
C THR A 722 18.75 -2.20 -12.14
N GLN A 723 19.62 -1.32 -12.67
CA GLN A 723 20.33 -0.31 -11.86
C GLN A 723 19.34 0.55 -11.04
N LYS A 724 19.66 0.79 -9.76
CA LYS A 724 18.88 1.57 -8.78
C LYS A 724 17.53 0.99 -8.35
N VAL A 725 17.04 -0.12 -8.92
CA VAL A 725 15.84 -0.81 -8.43
C VAL A 725 16.14 -1.48 -7.08
N LYS A 726 15.23 -1.32 -6.11
CA LYS A 726 15.29 -2.03 -4.81
C LYS A 726 14.22 -3.08 -4.63
N LYS A 727 13.02 -2.77 -5.09
CA LYS A 727 11.83 -3.54 -4.82
C LYS A 727 10.96 -3.56 -6.06
N VAL A 728 10.36 -4.72 -6.30
CA VAL A 728 9.35 -4.94 -7.33
C VAL A 728 8.26 -5.75 -6.66
N GLU A 729 7.04 -5.24 -6.74
CA GLU A 729 5.81 -5.84 -6.21
C GLU A 729 4.73 -5.80 -7.28
N THR A 730 3.75 -6.70 -7.16
CA THR A 730 2.53 -6.68 -7.97
C THR A 730 1.33 -6.29 -7.12
N LYS A 731 0.31 -5.74 -7.76
CA LYS A 731 -0.99 -5.40 -7.19
C LYS A 731 -2.08 -5.91 -8.14
N GLU A 732 -3.32 -5.94 -7.65
CA GLU A 732 -4.51 -6.08 -8.53
C GLU A 732 -4.52 -7.36 -9.38
N GLY A 733 -4.19 -8.51 -8.77
CA GLY A 733 -4.13 -9.79 -9.49
C GLY A 733 -3.06 -9.82 -10.59
N ASP A 734 -1.89 -9.28 -10.30
CA ASP A 734 -0.74 -9.15 -11.22
C ASP A 734 -1.02 -8.31 -12.48
N THR A 735 -2.10 -7.51 -12.49
CA THR A 735 -2.41 -6.55 -13.58
C THR A 735 -1.72 -5.20 -13.42
N VAL A 736 -1.08 -4.94 -12.27
CA VAL A 736 -0.26 -3.75 -12.01
C VAL A 736 1.08 -4.15 -11.38
N VAL A 737 2.18 -3.67 -11.96
CA VAL A 737 3.54 -3.82 -11.40
C VAL A 737 4.01 -2.49 -10.81
N VAL A 738 4.64 -2.55 -9.65
CA VAL A 738 5.19 -1.39 -8.95
C VAL A 738 6.69 -1.59 -8.74
N VAL A 739 7.48 -0.68 -9.30
CA VAL A 739 8.95 -0.67 -9.24
C VAL A 739 9.41 0.52 -8.40
N TYR A 740 10.26 0.24 -7.42
CA TYR A 740 10.81 1.22 -6.48
C TYR A 740 12.30 1.48 -6.78
N PHE A 741 12.66 2.73 -7.06
CA PHE A 741 14.03 3.20 -7.35
C PHE A 741 14.60 4.04 -6.19
N ASP A 742 15.87 3.86 -5.84
CA ASP A 742 16.60 4.66 -4.82
C ASP A 742 16.51 6.18 -5.06
N ASP A 743 16.84 6.55 -6.29
CA ASP A 743 16.70 7.88 -6.87
C ASP A 743 16.81 7.78 -8.39
N LEU A 744 16.28 8.77 -9.11
CA LEU A 744 16.45 8.94 -10.54
C LEU A 744 17.21 10.24 -10.81
N GLU A 745 18.10 10.18 -11.79
CA GLU A 745 18.93 11.29 -12.27
C GLU A 745 18.57 11.55 -13.74
N GLN A 746 19.25 12.50 -14.40
CA GLN A 746 19.11 12.70 -15.85
C GLN A 746 19.43 11.45 -16.68
N LYS A 747 20.23 10.52 -16.16
CA LYS A 747 20.54 9.26 -16.84
C LYS A 747 19.29 8.38 -16.89
N GLU A 748 18.87 8.09 -18.12
CA GLU A 748 17.72 7.24 -18.41
C GLU A 748 17.91 5.78 -17.97
N LEU A 749 16.84 5.18 -17.44
CA LEU A 749 16.72 3.77 -17.11
C LEU A 749 15.51 3.18 -17.83
N CYS A 750 15.67 2.02 -18.44
CA CYS A 750 14.63 1.35 -19.25
C CYS A 750 14.34 -0.08 -18.76
N PRO A 751 13.65 -0.27 -17.62
CA PRO A 751 13.10 -1.58 -17.24
C PRO A 751 12.20 -2.17 -18.35
N VAL A 752 12.27 -3.49 -18.50
CA VAL A 752 11.49 -4.27 -19.48
C VAL A 752 10.53 -5.19 -18.72
N PHE A 753 9.25 -5.10 -19.07
CA PHE A 753 8.16 -5.86 -18.46
C PHE A 753 7.59 -6.85 -19.47
N GLN A 754 7.17 -8.01 -18.98
CA GLN A 754 6.58 -9.08 -19.79
C GLN A 754 5.23 -9.47 -19.18
N ALA A 755 4.21 -9.60 -20.03
CA ALA A 755 2.85 -9.95 -19.62
C ALA A 755 2.18 -10.85 -20.65
N TYR A 756 1.29 -11.73 -20.19
CA TYR A 756 0.55 -12.68 -21.00
C TYR A 756 -0.95 -12.40 -20.92
N LEU A 757 -1.66 -12.62 -22.03
CA LEU A 757 -3.12 -12.52 -22.09
C LEU A 757 -3.75 -13.75 -21.43
N THR A 758 -4.25 -13.60 -20.20
CA THR A 758 -5.00 -14.66 -19.50
C THR A 758 -6.49 -14.61 -19.79
N HIS A 759 -7.03 -13.42 -20.03
CA HIS A 759 -8.45 -13.23 -20.33
C HIS A 759 -8.63 -12.52 -21.67
N LYS A 760 -9.51 -13.07 -22.50
CA LYS A 760 -9.81 -12.56 -23.84
C LYS A 760 -10.63 -11.26 -23.76
N VAL A 761 -9.98 -10.13 -24.06
CA VAL A 761 -10.61 -8.80 -24.11
C VAL A 761 -10.37 -8.16 -25.48
N ALA A 762 -11.43 -7.61 -26.07
CA ALA A 762 -11.43 -6.86 -27.32
C ALA A 762 -11.77 -5.38 -27.07
N ASN A 763 -11.33 -4.53 -28.00
CA ASN A 763 -11.48 -3.06 -27.92
C ASN A 763 -10.85 -2.45 -26.65
N GLN A 764 -9.74 -3.06 -26.18
CA GLN A 764 -8.97 -2.63 -25.01
C GLN A 764 -8.64 -1.13 -25.05
N LYS A 765 -8.94 -0.43 -23.95
CA LYS A 765 -8.65 1.00 -23.74
C LYS A 765 -7.17 1.17 -23.35
N PRO A 766 -6.56 2.35 -23.57
CA PRO A 766 -5.19 2.62 -23.16
C PRO A 766 -4.94 2.31 -21.69
N ALA A 767 -3.75 1.81 -21.38
CA ALA A 767 -3.31 1.57 -20.02
C ALA A 767 -2.28 2.64 -19.60
N PRO A 768 -2.36 3.15 -18.36
CA PRO A 768 -1.41 4.13 -17.86
C PRO A 768 -0.11 3.49 -17.41
N VAL A 769 0.99 4.20 -17.63
CA VAL A 769 2.17 4.14 -16.77
C VAL A 769 2.26 5.47 -16.03
N VAL A 770 2.51 5.40 -14.73
CA VAL A 770 2.70 6.56 -13.86
C VAL A 770 4.05 6.42 -13.20
N ILE A 771 4.83 7.50 -13.16
CA ILE A 771 5.98 7.60 -12.28
C ILE A 771 5.84 8.83 -11.40
N TYR A 772 6.19 8.72 -10.13
CA TYR A 772 6.14 9.83 -9.18
C TYR A 772 7.29 9.75 -8.19
N ASP A 773 7.75 10.90 -7.72
CA ASP A 773 8.50 10.98 -6.48
C ASP A 773 7.53 10.60 -5.36
N TYR A 774 7.89 9.59 -4.56
CA TYR A 774 6.98 9.00 -3.58
C TYR A 774 6.59 10.00 -2.47
N TYR A 775 7.38 11.06 -2.29
CA TYR A 775 7.29 11.96 -1.14
C TYR A 775 6.92 13.39 -1.53
N ASP A 776 7.29 13.81 -2.73
CA ASP A 776 6.76 15.01 -3.36
C ASP A 776 5.93 14.63 -4.59
N SER A 777 4.72 14.12 -4.37
CA SER A 777 3.87 13.65 -5.48
C SER A 777 3.34 14.77 -6.39
N SER A 778 3.78 16.03 -6.20
CA SER A 778 3.73 17.07 -7.23
C SER A 778 4.63 16.70 -8.42
N ARG A 779 5.79 16.10 -8.14
CA ARG A 779 6.76 15.58 -9.10
C ARG A 779 6.25 14.23 -9.60
N ARG A 780 5.56 14.24 -10.74
CA ARG A 780 5.11 13.02 -11.41
C ARG A 780 5.16 13.15 -12.92
N ALA A 781 5.05 12.03 -13.61
CA ALA A 781 4.69 11.96 -15.01
C ALA A 781 3.70 10.82 -15.24
N THR A 782 2.89 10.96 -16.29
CA THR A 782 1.85 10.00 -16.66
C THR A 782 1.83 9.90 -18.16
N GLN A 783 1.92 8.67 -18.67
CA GLN A 783 1.87 8.39 -20.10
C GLN A 783 0.97 7.18 -20.35
N PHE A 784 0.11 7.26 -21.36
CA PHE A 784 -0.76 6.15 -21.74
C PHE A 784 -0.17 5.41 -22.95
N TYR A 785 -0.25 4.09 -22.92
CA TYR A 785 0.12 3.22 -24.04
C TYR A 785 -1.04 2.28 -24.43
N ARG A 786 -0.92 1.63 -25.59
CA ARG A 786 -1.88 0.63 -26.08
C ARG A 786 -1.13 -0.65 -26.45
N ALA A 787 -1.67 -1.81 -26.06
CA ALA A 787 -1.26 -3.08 -26.66
C ALA A 787 -1.68 -3.16 -28.14
N ARG A 788 -1.30 -4.24 -28.83
CA ARG A 788 -1.81 -4.52 -30.18
C ARG A 788 -3.35 -4.64 -30.15
N ARG A 789 -4.02 -4.06 -31.14
CA ARG A 789 -5.50 -4.04 -31.21
C ARG A 789 -6.06 -5.47 -31.27
N SER A 790 -6.92 -5.78 -30.31
CA SER A 790 -7.76 -6.98 -30.24
C SER A 790 -9.19 -6.64 -30.69
N THR A 791 -9.73 -7.41 -31.64
CA THR A 791 -11.08 -7.26 -32.23
C THR A 791 -12.03 -8.37 -31.76
N LEU A 792 -13.33 -8.27 -32.05
CA LEU A 792 -14.29 -9.31 -31.68
C LEU A 792 -13.97 -10.67 -32.32
N CYS A 793 -13.47 -10.69 -33.57
CA CYS A 793 -12.95 -11.91 -34.20
C CYS A 793 -11.77 -12.56 -33.46
N ASP A 794 -11.05 -11.84 -32.59
CA ASP A 794 -9.92 -12.39 -31.84
C ASP A 794 -10.35 -13.08 -30.55
N ILE A 795 -11.55 -12.77 -30.04
CA ILE A 795 -12.05 -13.26 -28.75
C ILE A 795 -13.24 -14.22 -28.85
N CYS A 796 -13.94 -14.24 -29.98
CA CYS A 796 -15.09 -15.13 -30.19
C CYS A 796 -14.71 -16.63 -30.11
N GLU A 797 -15.68 -17.48 -29.76
CA GLU A 797 -15.51 -18.92 -29.66
C GLU A 797 -16.71 -19.69 -30.24
N GLY A 798 -16.44 -20.73 -31.04
CA GLY A 798 -17.46 -21.62 -31.58
C GLY A 798 -18.52 -20.90 -32.42
N ASP A 799 -19.77 -20.99 -31.99
CA ASP A 799 -20.95 -20.39 -32.65
C ASP A 799 -21.00 -18.87 -32.52
N ASP A 800 -20.26 -18.27 -31.57
CA ASP A 800 -20.13 -16.82 -31.47
C ASP A 800 -19.29 -16.23 -32.61
N CYS A 801 -18.53 -17.05 -33.36
CA CYS A 801 -17.71 -16.60 -34.47
C CYS A 801 -18.45 -16.67 -35.81
N THR A 802 -18.46 -15.56 -36.57
CA THR A 802 -18.86 -15.58 -37.98
C THR A 802 -17.85 -16.36 -38.83
N GLU A 803 -18.29 -16.92 -39.96
CA GLU A 803 -17.40 -17.62 -40.90
C GLU A 803 -16.24 -16.73 -41.40
N ALA A 804 -16.47 -15.42 -41.53
CA ALA A 804 -15.41 -14.46 -41.86
C ALA A 804 -14.30 -14.43 -40.79
N CYS A 805 -14.65 -14.43 -39.50
CA CYS A 805 -13.66 -14.53 -38.42
C CYS A 805 -12.97 -15.90 -38.41
N LYS A 806 -13.70 -17.00 -38.68
CA LYS A 806 -13.11 -18.36 -38.75
C LYS A 806 -12.09 -18.48 -39.88
N VAL A 807 -12.37 -17.94 -41.07
CA VAL A 807 -11.43 -17.88 -42.21
C VAL A 807 -10.20 -17.02 -41.87
N GLN A 808 -10.39 -15.87 -41.20
CA GLN A 808 -9.26 -15.07 -40.72
C GLN A 808 -8.40 -15.82 -39.69
N ALA A 809 -9.02 -16.56 -38.76
CA ALA A 809 -8.31 -17.37 -37.77
C ALA A 809 -7.50 -18.49 -38.44
N GLN A 810 -8.11 -19.24 -39.37
CA GLN A 810 -7.43 -20.30 -40.13
C GLN A 810 -6.24 -19.76 -40.93
N LYS A 811 -6.39 -18.63 -41.63
CA LYS A 811 -5.31 -18.01 -42.40
C LYS A 811 -4.12 -17.59 -41.52
N ARG A 812 -4.38 -17.11 -40.30
CA ARG A 812 -3.32 -16.79 -39.33
C ARG A 812 -2.62 -18.03 -38.80
N ILE A 813 -3.33 -19.16 -38.65
CA ILE A 813 -2.74 -20.44 -38.24
C ILE A 813 -1.80 -20.97 -39.34
N SER A 814 -2.21 -20.91 -40.61
CA SER A 814 -1.34 -21.30 -41.73
C SER A 814 -0.09 -20.40 -41.84
N GLU A 815 -0.26 -19.08 -41.79
CA GLU A 815 0.86 -18.10 -41.81
C GLU A 815 1.85 -18.27 -40.63
N ARG A 816 1.40 -18.83 -39.49
CA ARG A 816 2.27 -19.16 -38.35
C ARG A 816 3.04 -20.46 -38.61
N SER A 817 2.36 -21.50 -39.12
CA SER A 817 2.99 -22.79 -39.47
C SER A 817 4.04 -22.69 -40.59
N GLU A 818 3.83 -21.80 -41.58
CA GLU A 818 4.82 -21.53 -42.65
C GLU A 818 6.07 -20.83 -42.11
N LYS A 819 5.96 -19.99 -41.08
CA LYS A 819 7.13 -19.37 -40.43
C LYS A 819 7.93 -20.37 -39.61
N ASP A 820 7.26 -21.21 -38.82
CA ASP A 820 7.96 -22.21 -38.01
C ASP A 820 8.70 -23.23 -38.91
N THR A 821 8.07 -23.72 -39.99
CA THR A 821 8.74 -24.58 -40.99
C THR A 821 9.85 -23.90 -41.78
N SER A 822 9.81 -22.58 -41.97
CA SER A 822 10.93 -21.82 -42.54
C SER A 822 12.15 -21.72 -41.61
N SER A 823 11.97 -21.94 -40.30
CA SER A 823 13.05 -21.90 -39.32
C SER A 823 13.75 -23.26 -39.12
N ASP A 824 13.01 -24.38 -39.16
CA ASP A 824 13.60 -25.73 -39.08
C ASP A 824 14.38 -26.13 -40.34
N SER A 825 14.03 -25.57 -41.50
CA SER A 825 14.68 -25.89 -42.78
C SER A 825 16.10 -25.31 -42.96
N GLN A 826 16.62 -24.54 -41.99
CA GLN A 826 18.03 -24.08 -41.98
C GLN A 826 18.98 -24.91 -41.10
N ILE A 827 18.48 -25.89 -40.34
CA ILE A 827 19.32 -26.64 -39.36
C ILE A 827 19.95 -27.91 -39.95
N ASN A 828 19.35 -28.51 -40.99
CA ASN A 828 19.85 -29.74 -41.62
C ASN A 828 20.48 -29.51 -43.01
N SER A 829 21.61 -28.81 -43.07
CA SER A 829 22.68 -29.07 -44.06
C SER A 829 23.91 -28.19 -43.86
N LYS A 830 24.90 -28.67 -43.11
CA LYS A 830 26.33 -28.33 -43.31
C LYS A 830 27.23 -29.22 -42.48
N ASP A 831 27.67 -30.31 -43.12
CA ASP A 831 28.80 -31.09 -42.65
C ASP A 831 30.05 -30.69 -43.45
N HIS A 832 31.19 -30.64 -42.76
CA HIS A 832 32.57 -30.55 -43.23
C HIS A 832 33.05 -29.49 -44.27
N SER A 833 34.02 -28.68 -43.77
CA SER A 833 35.39 -28.46 -44.30
C SER A 833 35.78 -27.11 -44.94
N SER A 834 36.94 -26.59 -44.46
CA SER A 834 37.98 -25.76 -45.15
C SER A 834 37.61 -24.60 -46.10
N GLN A 835 38.29 -23.46 -46.19
CA GLN A 835 39.33 -22.72 -45.46
C GLN A 835 39.70 -21.52 -46.39
N LEU A 836 40.21 -20.41 -45.82
CA LEU A 836 41.07 -19.38 -46.45
C LEU A 836 40.55 -18.29 -47.45
N SER A 837 40.89 -17.04 -47.08
CA SER A 837 41.36 -15.87 -47.88
C SER A 837 40.52 -15.22 -49.02
N SER A 838 39.87 -14.08 -48.72
CA SER A 838 40.33 -12.67 -48.96
C SER A 838 41.10 -12.29 -50.27
N PRO A 839 41.07 -11.02 -50.75
CA PRO A 839 39.97 -10.06 -51.01
C PRO A 839 40.13 -9.38 -52.42
N ILE A 840 39.77 -8.08 -52.58
CA ILE A 840 40.01 -7.12 -53.71
C ILE A 840 38.82 -6.98 -54.71
N THR A 841 38.45 -5.82 -55.30
CA THR A 841 38.31 -4.39 -54.85
C THR A 841 37.75 -3.50 -56.01
N ILE A 842 36.80 -2.58 -55.73
CA ILE A 842 36.36 -1.39 -56.54
C ILE A 842 35.73 -1.59 -57.94
N PHE A 843 34.57 -0.95 -58.16
CA PHE A 843 34.26 -0.14 -59.37
C PHE A 843 33.38 1.07 -59.00
N ILE A 844 33.28 2.07 -59.89
CA ILE A 844 33.06 3.50 -59.57
C ILE A 844 31.88 4.13 -60.35
N ILE A 845 31.06 4.93 -59.63
CA ILE A 845 30.31 6.18 -60.00
C ILE A 845 29.48 6.26 -61.31
N ILE A 846 28.24 6.80 -61.23
CA ILE A 846 27.70 7.94 -62.04
C ILE A 846 26.30 8.43 -61.55
N ALA A 847 26.14 9.77 -61.50
CA ALA A 847 24.94 10.66 -61.43
C ALA A 847 23.68 10.28 -60.59
N ILE A 848 23.08 11.09 -59.69
CA ILE A 848 22.81 12.55 -59.51
C ILE A 848 21.46 13.06 -60.09
N THR A 849 20.50 13.29 -59.17
CA THR A 849 19.28 14.16 -59.21
C THR A 849 18.19 13.89 -60.27
N LYS A 850 16.89 13.94 -59.94
CA LYS A 850 16.19 15.15 -59.48
C LYS A 850 14.79 14.86 -58.87
N PHE A 851 14.18 15.92 -58.31
CA PHE A 851 12.77 16.10 -57.92
C PHE A 851 12.26 15.61 -56.54
N PHE A 852 12.40 16.52 -55.57
CA PHE A 852 11.43 16.75 -54.49
C PHE A 852 11.20 18.27 -54.42
N MET A 853 9.98 18.79 -54.67
CA MET A 853 9.38 19.97 -54.01
C MET A 853 8.07 20.47 -54.64
N ARG A 854 7.29 21.17 -53.78
CA ARG A 854 6.01 21.90 -53.99
C ARG A 854 4.76 21.01 -54.04
N VAL A 855 3.67 21.35 -53.35
CA VAL A 855 3.35 22.55 -52.51
C VAL A 855 3.26 22.18 -51.04
#